data_AF-A0AA94LMC6-F1
#
_entry.id   AF-A0AA94LMC6-F1
#
_cell.length_a   1.000
_cell.length_b   1.000
_cell.length_c   1.000
_cell.angle_alpha   90.00
_cell.angle_beta   90.00
_cell.angle_gamma   90.00
#
_symmetry.space_group_name_H-M   'P 1'
#
loop_
_entity.id
_entity.type
_entity.pdbx_description
1 polymer ?
#
loop_
_entity_poly.entity_id
_entity_poly.type
_entity_poly.pdbx_seq_one_letter_code
_entity_poly.pdbx_strand_id
1 'polypeptide(L)'
;DIQHPSDDMETVTFVDGFGRPVQVKKDGVVTTAAKGSAPKDETVMIVSGRNVYDAFGRVAKAYYPVTEAVGNKTAFNKAFDNVSPTVTVYDVLDRAMKVTLPDNAETKTEYSTDVGSNALVTTVTDALGNRQATYTDGSGKTVKTEQLSGPDGIITTSFEYDGIDRLVKVTDTEGNVTTSVYDMGDRRTEVNHPASGITTFTYDALGNVLTKQTANLKKEGKTINYEYDYGRLTAINYPDHPENNVKYHYGGINSSHNRIGRLMLREDGSGAIEYYYGKMGEVLKTVRTLIVPNQAVATYVTQWKYDSHNRLLEMIYPDEEKVTYGYNLGGQVDHVRGYKSYGYDYVNKIGYDKFEQRTYLKYCNGAETFYSYDPARRRLQNLVVNAKAGTIMDNAYSYDAVSNVLGVKNNAPLPQSGKAGGQMSHSYTYDPLYRLASATGTYKGTDNKAASYTLSMGYDNMHRITSKKQHLSQTGVQFEGTLNAGYELAYTYGKDVGRKFQLDNVRDINYRTEETPTESTNINNGHKYTYDANGNLVYINTSRVKKDGKEDEKATEQKYKWDEENRLLAADENGFVSNYWYDADGERTVKTSGENEAIYVNSEFSGGNTGTARFSLYVSPYLVAGQGGKYTKHIYVGSQRIVSKLGDLASYGADPRRIPYAGNEADGLIINYKDKYAKQLQSIKDNYKAFDQPYNGKDNDDYVDGQGFCCNDATPEAAQARVRTRAVNGNFKPNDDYEKMQFYYHPDHLGSSSYITNLDGEVAQHIEYVPFGEVFIEERNNTWNTPYLFNAKEFDEETGMYYYGARYYEPRLSLWMSVDRFQEKYPNISTYCFSANNPIGILDIGGDSLRIDNKNLSLLYIDGKLYRQNGIQYTDKLKGFTKKVVSALDVIRKGTEGASMISELQSSSNNFVIKDGASEFKESNATKAYAQQIQNDPSATAQKEALLNKGIDLSGGSGGTIFWNSYGAVLATLEGGQVSKETDLAHEMFHALDANRGLLDSRFENGIKRSEWQAVFRENILREQLGRPLRTHYRTNKDQDGNFVKGSGPFMLSDKNKPILPVWYKR
;
A
#
# COMPACT_ATOMS: atom_id res chain seq x y z
N ASP A 1 11.96 -27.50 -11.42
CA ASP A 1 11.35 -26.19 -11.79
C ASP A 1 11.02 -26.21 -13.30
N ILE A 2 10.00 -25.52 -13.83
CA ILE A 2 9.75 -25.53 -15.31
C ILE A 2 10.86 -24.83 -16.10
N GLN A 3 11.55 -23.85 -15.49
CA GLN A 3 12.71 -23.20 -16.10
C GLN A 3 14.02 -23.97 -15.85
N HIS A 4 14.05 -24.81 -14.82
CA HIS A 4 15.18 -25.71 -14.48
C HIS A 4 14.65 -27.14 -14.27
N PRO A 5 14.34 -27.88 -15.35
CA PRO A 5 13.64 -29.17 -15.26
C PRO A 5 14.47 -30.30 -14.66
N SER A 6 15.79 -30.15 -14.62
CA SER A 6 16.73 -31.10 -14.03
C SER A 6 17.18 -30.73 -12.62
N ASP A 7 16.66 -29.63 -12.06
CA ASP A 7 17.04 -29.13 -10.73
C ASP A 7 15.79 -28.81 -9.91
N ASP A 8 15.69 -29.45 -8.75
CA ASP A 8 14.57 -29.27 -7.82
C ASP A 8 14.96 -28.19 -6.80
N MET A 9 14.04 -27.28 -6.50
CA MET A 9 14.24 -26.31 -5.42
C MET A 9 14.05 -27.02 -4.07
N GLU A 10 15.12 -27.15 -3.30
CA GLU A 10 15.11 -27.90 -2.06
C GLU A 10 15.16 -27.05 -0.79
N THR A 11 14.64 -27.61 0.29
CA THR A 11 14.72 -27.04 1.64
C THR A 11 14.83 -28.17 2.66
N VAL A 12 15.85 -28.10 3.53
CA VAL A 12 16.11 -29.06 4.61
C VAL A 12 15.97 -28.37 5.96
N THR A 13 15.24 -28.96 6.90
CA THR A 13 15.07 -28.43 8.26
C THR A 13 15.62 -29.40 9.28
N PHE A 14 16.51 -28.93 10.15
CA PHE A 14 17.01 -29.66 11.30
C PHE A 14 16.23 -29.24 12.54
N VAL A 15 15.81 -30.23 13.31
CA VAL A 15 15.11 -30.04 14.58
C VAL A 15 15.92 -30.61 15.73
N ASP A 16 15.76 -30.03 16.92
CA ASP A 16 16.32 -30.60 18.15
C ASP A 16 15.40 -31.67 18.77
N GLY A 17 15.77 -32.20 19.94
CA GLY A 17 15.00 -33.21 20.66
C GLY A 17 13.61 -32.76 21.13
N PHE A 18 13.29 -31.46 21.01
CA PHE A 18 11.97 -30.89 21.31
C PHE A 18 11.18 -30.55 20.03
N GLY A 19 11.68 -30.92 18.84
CA GLY A 19 11.06 -30.61 17.56
C GLY A 19 11.25 -29.16 17.11
N ARG A 20 12.04 -28.36 17.83
CA ARG A 20 12.26 -26.94 17.51
C ARG A 20 13.22 -26.82 16.33
N PRO A 21 12.99 -25.89 15.38
CA PRO A 21 13.86 -25.75 14.22
C PRO A 21 15.14 -25.05 14.67
N VAL A 22 16.27 -25.74 14.60
CA VAL A 22 17.59 -25.21 15.00
C VAL A 22 18.46 -24.83 13.81
N GLN A 23 18.08 -25.26 12.61
CA GLN A 23 18.71 -24.89 11.35
C GLN A 23 17.77 -25.17 10.17
N VAL A 24 17.72 -24.25 9.21
CA VAL A 24 17.04 -24.45 7.92
C VAL A 24 18.03 -24.14 6.81
N LYS A 25 18.23 -25.11 5.92
CA LYS A 25 18.99 -24.98 4.68
C LYS A 25 18.02 -24.86 3.52
N LYS A 26 18.31 -24.01 2.54
CA LYS A 26 17.61 -24.05 1.26
C LYS A 26 18.52 -23.64 0.13
N ASP A 27 18.19 -24.06 -1.08
CA ASP A 27 18.88 -23.58 -2.26
C ASP A 27 18.77 -22.06 -2.38
N GLY A 28 19.85 -21.48 -2.87
CA GLY A 28 19.98 -20.06 -3.12
C GLY A 28 21.07 -19.80 -4.14
N VAL A 29 21.02 -18.60 -4.72
CA VAL A 29 22.07 -18.09 -5.59
C VAL A 29 22.58 -16.81 -4.97
N VAL A 30 23.86 -16.78 -4.64
CA VAL A 30 24.54 -15.59 -4.13
C VAL A 30 25.38 -15.00 -5.25
N THR A 31 25.15 -13.73 -5.56
CA THR A 31 25.85 -13.02 -6.62
C THR A 31 26.90 -12.11 -6.01
N THR A 32 28.15 -12.34 -6.41
CA THR A 32 29.24 -11.39 -6.18
C THR A 32 29.38 -10.52 -7.43
N ALA A 33 29.17 -9.22 -7.29
CA ALA A 33 29.34 -8.25 -8.37
C ALA A 33 30.21 -7.08 -7.89
N ALA A 34 31.15 -6.67 -8.74
CA ALA A 34 31.99 -5.52 -8.50
C ALA A 34 32.17 -4.74 -9.80
N LYS A 35 32.35 -3.43 -9.70
CA LYS A 35 32.54 -2.56 -10.85
C LYS A 35 33.71 -3.06 -11.71
N GLY A 36 33.48 -3.19 -13.02
CA GLY A 36 34.48 -3.64 -13.99
C GLY A 36 34.73 -5.16 -14.02
N SER A 37 34.00 -5.94 -13.22
CA SER A 37 34.03 -7.41 -13.25
C SER A 37 32.66 -7.95 -13.66
N ALA A 38 32.64 -9.06 -14.38
CA ALA A 38 31.37 -9.76 -14.63
C ALA A 38 30.78 -10.25 -13.29
N PRO A 39 29.46 -10.12 -13.09
CA PRO A 39 28.80 -10.71 -11.92
C PRO A 39 29.01 -12.22 -11.92
N LYS A 40 29.33 -12.78 -10.76
CA LYS A 40 29.52 -14.21 -10.58
C LYS A 40 28.47 -14.74 -9.62
N ASP A 41 27.68 -15.67 -10.11
CA ASP A 41 26.75 -16.43 -9.29
C ASP A 41 27.45 -17.64 -8.66
N GLU A 42 27.10 -17.90 -7.41
CA GLU A 42 27.41 -19.13 -6.71
C GLU A 42 26.10 -19.76 -6.25
N THR A 43 25.83 -20.96 -6.73
CA THR A 43 24.74 -21.79 -6.20
C THR A 43 25.19 -22.35 -4.85
N VAL A 44 24.41 -22.09 -3.82
CA VAL A 44 24.74 -22.43 -2.43
C VAL A 44 23.51 -22.94 -1.68
N MET A 45 23.74 -23.61 -0.56
CA MET A 45 22.73 -23.74 0.49
C MET A 45 22.82 -22.54 1.42
N ILE A 46 21.75 -21.76 1.53
CA ILE A 46 21.62 -20.71 2.55
C ILE A 46 21.15 -21.35 3.85
N VAL A 47 22.01 -21.32 4.87
CA VAL A 47 21.81 -21.92 6.20
C VAL A 47 21.36 -20.85 7.18
N SER A 48 20.19 -20.99 7.79
CA SER A 48 19.57 -20.01 8.69
C SER A 48 19.01 -20.65 9.97
N GLY A 49 18.59 -19.84 10.94
CA GLY A 49 17.92 -20.31 12.16
C GLY A 49 18.86 -20.66 13.32
N ARG A 50 20.12 -20.26 13.25
CA ARG A 50 21.13 -20.56 14.26
C ARG A 50 20.90 -19.71 15.52
N ASN A 51 20.35 -20.34 16.56
CA ASN A 51 20.08 -19.73 17.86
C ASN A 51 20.87 -20.40 18.99
N VAL A 52 21.13 -19.65 20.06
CA VAL A 52 21.57 -20.16 21.36
C VAL A 52 20.43 -19.93 22.35
N TYR A 53 20.03 -21.01 23.03
CA TYR A 53 18.97 -21.00 24.02
C TYR A 53 19.55 -20.91 25.43
N ASP A 54 18.84 -20.26 26.35
CA ASP A 54 19.18 -20.33 27.78
C ASP A 54 18.65 -21.63 28.43
N ALA A 55 18.87 -21.79 29.74
CA ALA A 55 18.45 -22.97 30.50
C ALA A 55 16.93 -23.21 30.50
N PHE A 56 16.13 -22.19 30.21
CA PHE A 56 14.66 -22.26 30.13
C PHE A 56 14.18 -22.45 28.70
N GLY A 57 15.09 -22.61 27.72
CA GLY A 57 14.75 -22.83 26.32
C GLY A 57 14.33 -21.56 25.58
N ARG A 58 14.58 -20.37 26.15
CA ARG A 58 14.31 -19.07 25.50
C ARG A 58 15.48 -18.70 24.61
N VAL A 59 15.24 -17.98 23.52
CA VAL A 59 16.31 -17.54 22.61
C VAL A 59 17.11 -16.43 23.29
N ALA A 60 18.35 -16.72 23.67
CA ALA A 60 19.28 -15.77 24.28
C ALA A 60 20.16 -15.08 23.23
N LYS A 61 20.52 -15.80 22.15
CA LYS A 61 21.27 -15.23 21.01
C LYS A 61 20.71 -15.73 19.68
N ALA A 62 20.55 -14.84 18.71
CA ALA A 62 20.14 -15.17 17.35
C ALA A 62 21.18 -14.68 16.34
N TYR A 63 21.65 -15.58 15.47
CA TYR A 63 22.69 -15.31 14.48
C TYR A 63 22.13 -15.17 13.07
N TYR A 64 22.84 -14.41 12.24
CA TYR A 64 22.59 -14.30 10.81
C TYR A 64 22.87 -15.62 10.05
N PRO A 65 22.31 -15.79 8.84
CA PRO A 65 22.55 -16.95 8.02
C PRO A 65 23.99 -17.02 7.50
N VAL A 66 24.45 -18.24 7.23
CA VAL A 66 25.70 -18.54 6.51
C VAL A 66 25.40 -19.27 5.21
N THR A 67 26.42 -19.47 4.37
CA THR A 67 26.32 -20.26 3.14
C THR A 67 27.21 -21.50 3.23
N GLU A 68 26.89 -22.53 2.46
CA GLU A 68 27.73 -23.71 2.22
C GLU A 68 27.49 -24.27 0.81
N ALA A 69 28.37 -25.15 0.34
CA ALA A 69 28.25 -25.77 -0.97
C ALA A 69 26.99 -26.65 -1.09
N VAL A 70 26.42 -26.69 -2.31
CA VAL A 70 25.29 -27.56 -2.65
C VAL A 70 25.66 -29.03 -2.43
N GLY A 71 24.67 -29.85 -2.03
CA GLY A 71 24.81 -31.31 -1.88
C GLY A 71 25.02 -31.80 -0.45
N ASN A 72 25.44 -30.95 0.49
CA ASN A 72 25.59 -31.33 1.91
C ASN A 72 24.28 -31.22 2.70
N LYS A 73 23.24 -31.89 2.21
CA LYS A 73 21.85 -31.68 2.65
C LYS A 73 21.59 -32.21 4.06
N THR A 74 22.19 -33.34 4.42
CA THR A 74 21.88 -34.09 5.65
C THR A 74 22.78 -33.78 6.85
N ALA A 75 23.94 -33.14 6.66
CA ALA A 75 24.84 -32.84 7.77
C ALA A 75 24.48 -31.51 8.44
N PHE A 76 24.41 -31.46 9.77
CA PHE A 76 24.19 -30.21 10.49
C PHE A 76 25.39 -29.24 10.33
N ASN A 77 25.16 -28.02 9.87
CA ASN A 77 26.21 -27.01 9.75
C ASN A 77 26.46 -26.34 11.12
N LYS A 78 27.71 -26.40 11.62
CA LYS A 78 28.06 -25.89 12.96
C LYS A 78 28.52 -24.42 12.97
N ALA A 79 28.69 -23.80 11.80
CA ALA A 79 29.20 -22.45 11.67
C ALA A 79 28.22 -21.41 12.24
N PHE A 80 28.80 -20.30 12.70
CA PHE A 80 28.10 -19.09 13.06
C PHE A 80 28.50 -18.00 12.08
N ASP A 81 27.62 -17.04 11.84
CA ASP A 81 28.02 -15.81 11.18
C ASP A 81 29.01 -15.03 12.06
N ASN A 82 29.92 -14.30 11.44
CA ASN A 82 30.95 -13.53 12.14
C ASN A 82 30.42 -12.19 12.70
N VAL A 83 29.24 -11.75 12.25
CA VAL A 83 28.54 -10.59 12.82
C VAL A 83 28.00 -10.95 14.20
N SER A 84 28.14 -10.02 15.15
CA SER A 84 27.58 -10.16 16.51
C SER A 84 26.11 -10.56 16.46
N PRO A 85 25.65 -11.52 17.28
CA PRO A 85 24.25 -11.92 17.29
C PRO A 85 23.37 -10.85 17.94
N THR A 86 22.06 -10.91 17.68
CA THR A 86 21.09 -10.23 18.54
C THR A 86 21.01 -10.98 19.88
N VAL A 87 21.13 -10.26 20.99
CA VAL A 87 21.11 -10.81 22.35
C VAL A 87 19.85 -10.33 23.07
N THR A 88 19.16 -11.23 23.76
CA THR A 88 17.96 -10.90 24.56
C THR A 88 18.14 -11.37 26.00
N VAL A 89 17.84 -10.48 26.94
CA VAL A 89 17.84 -10.75 28.39
C VAL A 89 16.41 -10.70 28.89
N TYR A 90 16.03 -11.67 29.71
CA TYR A 90 14.68 -11.84 30.25
C TYR A 90 14.68 -11.73 31.77
N ASP A 91 13.54 -11.35 32.34
CA ASP A 91 13.29 -11.47 33.77
C ASP A 91 12.86 -12.90 34.17
N VAL A 92 12.50 -13.05 35.45
CA VAL A 92 12.00 -14.32 36.02
C VAL A 92 10.58 -14.69 35.57
N LEU A 93 9.88 -13.80 34.87
CA LEU A 93 8.54 -13.99 34.33
C LEU A 93 8.55 -14.15 32.79
N ASP A 94 9.71 -14.46 32.22
CA ASP A 94 9.95 -14.65 30.78
C ASP A 94 9.71 -13.41 29.91
N ARG A 95 9.71 -12.22 30.52
CA ARG A 95 9.54 -10.96 29.80
C ARG A 95 10.90 -10.41 29.40
N ALA A 96 11.03 -9.95 28.16
CA ALA A 96 12.25 -9.31 27.70
C ALA A 96 12.48 -8.00 28.48
N MET A 97 13.68 -7.83 29.03
CA MET A 97 14.13 -6.62 29.72
C MET A 97 15.13 -5.83 28.88
N LYS A 98 15.87 -6.50 28.01
CA LYS A 98 16.91 -5.89 27.19
C LYS A 98 17.12 -6.66 25.90
N VAL A 99 17.19 -5.94 24.79
CA VAL A 99 17.61 -6.45 23.48
C VAL A 99 18.83 -5.67 23.03
N THR A 100 19.93 -6.35 22.72
CA THR A 100 21.14 -5.76 22.13
C THR A 100 21.30 -6.27 20.71
N LEU A 101 21.35 -5.34 19.76
CA LEU A 101 21.48 -5.62 18.33
C LEU A 101 22.95 -5.79 17.92
N PRO A 102 23.24 -6.28 16.69
CA PRO A 102 24.62 -6.55 16.26
C PRO A 102 25.58 -5.34 16.26
N ASP A 103 25.05 -4.12 16.18
CA ASP A 103 25.79 -2.85 16.26
C ASP A 103 25.92 -2.33 17.71
N ASN A 104 25.51 -3.12 18.70
CA ASN A 104 25.39 -2.77 20.12
C ASN A 104 24.27 -1.76 20.45
N ALA A 105 23.38 -1.41 19.52
CA ALA A 105 22.19 -0.64 19.86
C ALA A 105 21.32 -1.43 20.85
N GLU A 106 20.85 -0.78 21.91
CA GLU A 106 20.11 -1.43 22.99
C GLU A 106 18.69 -0.89 23.11
N THR A 107 17.73 -1.78 23.32
CA THR A 107 16.38 -1.44 23.78
C THR A 107 16.18 -2.04 25.17
N LYS A 108 15.69 -1.25 26.11
CA LYS A 108 15.41 -1.67 27.49
C LYS A 108 13.92 -1.61 27.76
N THR A 109 13.41 -2.55 28.55
CA THR A 109 12.01 -2.61 28.95
C THR A 109 11.91 -2.78 30.46
N GLU A 110 11.19 -1.86 31.09
CA GLU A 110 10.96 -1.81 32.53
C GLU A 110 9.47 -2.07 32.81
N TYR A 111 9.19 -2.81 33.87
CA TYR A 111 7.83 -3.16 34.29
C TYR A 111 7.60 -2.67 35.72
N SER A 112 6.55 -1.89 35.93
CA SER A 112 6.11 -1.38 37.24
C SER A 112 4.59 -1.33 37.33
N THR A 113 4.04 -0.85 38.44
CA THR A 113 2.60 -0.67 38.64
C THR A 113 2.31 0.77 38.97
N ASP A 114 1.27 1.36 38.36
CA ASP A 114 0.80 2.69 38.70
C ASP A 114 0.00 2.68 40.00
N VAL A 115 0.37 3.50 40.98
CA VAL A 115 -0.22 3.47 42.34
C VAL A 115 -1.69 3.93 42.34
N GLY A 116 -2.07 4.81 41.41
CA GLY A 116 -3.43 5.35 41.33
C GLY A 116 -4.41 4.39 40.66
N SER A 117 -4.02 3.82 39.52
CA SER A 117 -4.87 2.95 38.69
C SER A 117 -4.65 1.44 38.90
N ASN A 118 -3.58 1.05 39.60
CA ASN A 118 -3.07 -0.32 39.67
C ASN A 118 -2.75 -0.94 38.29
N ALA A 119 -2.64 -0.12 37.24
CA ALA A 119 -2.29 -0.60 35.90
C ALA A 119 -0.83 -1.09 35.85
N LEU A 120 -0.57 -2.14 35.07
CA LEU A 120 0.79 -2.53 34.68
C LEU A 120 1.36 -1.46 33.76
N VAL A 121 2.47 -0.85 34.16
CA VAL A 121 3.21 0.12 33.37
C VAL A 121 4.39 -0.59 32.71
N THR A 122 4.38 -0.64 31.39
CA THR A 122 5.53 -1.11 30.59
C THR A 122 6.21 0.09 29.97
N THR A 123 7.43 0.39 30.40
CA THR A 123 8.24 1.49 29.85
C THR A 123 9.33 0.95 28.95
N VAL A 124 9.32 1.36 27.68
CA VAL A 124 10.35 1.01 26.70
C VAL A 124 11.28 2.20 26.53
N THR A 125 12.59 1.95 26.60
CA THR A 125 13.65 2.92 26.29
C THR A 125 14.44 2.42 25.10
N ASP A 126 14.49 3.16 24.01
CA ASP A 126 15.27 2.80 22.83
C ASP A 126 16.76 3.17 22.93
N ALA A 127 17.50 2.92 21.85
CA ALA A 127 18.95 3.10 21.78
C ALA A 127 19.40 4.57 21.78
N LEU A 128 18.49 5.51 21.51
CA LEU A 128 18.73 6.96 21.64
C LEU A 128 18.30 7.50 23.00
N GLY A 129 17.69 6.66 23.84
CA GLY A 129 17.22 7.04 25.17
C GLY A 129 15.81 7.61 25.19
N ASN A 130 15.07 7.60 24.07
CA ASN A 130 13.68 8.03 24.09
C ASN A 130 12.80 6.98 24.75
N ARG A 131 11.73 7.43 25.40
CA ARG A 131 10.92 6.62 26.31
C ARG A 131 9.44 6.68 25.96
N GLN A 132 8.80 5.52 26.00
CA GLN A 132 7.35 5.38 25.87
C GLN A 132 6.82 4.45 26.97
N ALA A 133 5.70 4.81 27.58
CA ALA A 133 5.02 3.99 28.57
C ALA A 133 3.63 3.55 28.06
N THR A 134 3.28 2.29 28.33
CA THR A 134 1.95 1.73 28.10
C THR A 134 1.37 1.25 29.43
N TYR A 135 0.16 1.69 29.74
CA TYR A 135 -0.57 1.35 30.94
C TYR A 135 -1.66 0.36 30.57
N THR A 136 -1.57 -0.83 31.15
CA THR A 136 -2.49 -1.92 30.88
C THR A 136 -3.26 -2.25 32.14
N ASP A 137 -4.59 -2.32 32.05
CA ASP A 137 -5.41 -2.72 33.19
C ASP A 137 -5.29 -4.23 33.50
N GLY A 138 -6.03 -4.70 34.52
CA GLY A 138 -6.02 -6.11 34.92
C GLY A 138 -6.59 -7.08 33.88
N SER A 139 -7.29 -6.59 32.85
CA SER A 139 -7.85 -7.39 31.74
C SER A 139 -6.89 -7.47 30.54
N GLY A 140 -5.74 -6.78 30.60
CA GLY A 140 -4.79 -6.74 29.51
C GLY A 140 -5.10 -5.67 28.45
N LYS A 141 -6.04 -4.75 28.70
CA LYS A 141 -6.38 -3.66 27.78
C LYS A 141 -5.53 -2.42 28.06
N THR A 142 -5.08 -1.78 27.00
CA THR A 142 -4.37 -0.49 27.10
C THR A 142 -5.36 0.59 27.48
N VAL A 143 -5.21 1.20 28.65
CA VAL A 143 -6.05 2.31 29.14
C VAL A 143 -5.39 3.67 28.96
N LYS A 144 -4.05 3.69 28.85
CA LYS A 144 -3.27 4.91 28.64
C LYS A 144 -1.95 4.60 27.95
N THR A 145 -1.53 5.48 27.05
CA THR A 145 -0.18 5.49 26.48
C THR A 145 0.45 6.86 26.67
N GLU A 146 1.73 6.90 26.99
CA GLU A 146 2.50 8.12 27.18
C GLU A 146 3.77 8.08 26.34
N GLN A 147 3.97 9.08 25.47
CA GLN A 147 5.28 9.35 24.87
C GLN A 147 6.02 10.32 25.79
N LEU A 148 6.93 9.79 26.59
CA LEU A 148 7.57 10.52 27.69
C LEU A 148 8.66 11.49 27.21
N SER A 149 9.17 11.26 25.99
CA SER A 149 10.22 12.07 25.38
C SER A 149 9.71 13.13 24.42
N GLY A 150 8.40 13.44 24.39
CA GLY A 150 7.86 14.48 23.51
C GLY A 150 8.56 15.84 23.72
N PRO A 151 8.88 16.58 22.64
CA PRO A 151 9.64 17.83 22.75
C PRO A 151 8.91 18.91 23.54
N ASP A 152 7.58 18.92 23.51
CA ASP A 152 6.73 19.85 24.26
C ASP A 152 6.07 19.18 25.48
N GLY A 153 6.74 18.16 26.06
CA GLY A 153 6.29 17.42 27.24
C GLY A 153 5.67 16.06 26.92
N ILE A 154 4.98 15.48 27.90
CA ILE A 154 4.40 14.14 27.79
C ILE A 154 3.15 14.19 26.91
N ILE A 155 3.15 13.40 25.84
CA ILE A 155 1.97 13.20 24.98
C ILE A 155 1.19 12.02 25.54
N THR A 156 -0.06 12.27 25.94
CA THR A 156 -0.91 11.24 26.56
C THR A 156 -2.10 10.92 25.68
N THR A 157 -2.38 9.63 25.49
CA THR A 157 -3.64 9.15 24.92
C THR A 157 -4.29 8.21 25.90
N SER A 158 -5.58 8.39 26.14
CA SER A 158 -6.36 7.55 27.04
C SER A 158 -7.48 6.83 26.31
N PHE A 159 -7.77 5.63 26.77
CA PHE A 159 -8.71 4.71 26.17
C PHE A 159 -9.72 4.30 27.24
N GLU A 160 -10.99 4.56 26.96
CA GLU A 160 -12.11 4.20 27.82
C GLU A 160 -12.89 3.09 27.14
N TYR A 161 -13.13 2.05 27.92
CA TYR A 161 -13.90 0.91 27.50
C TYR A 161 -15.23 0.89 28.23
N ASP A 162 -16.29 0.43 27.56
CA ASP A 162 -17.52 0.10 28.29
C ASP A 162 -17.34 -1.20 29.06
N GLY A 163 -18.38 -1.63 29.76
CA GLY A 163 -18.22 -2.69 30.74
C GLY A 163 -17.81 -4.06 30.19
N ILE A 164 -17.87 -4.34 28.87
CA ILE A 164 -17.37 -5.62 28.28
C ILE A 164 -15.90 -5.54 27.89
N ASP A 165 -15.35 -4.33 27.80
CA ASP A 165 -14.14 -4.03 27.04
C ASP A 165 -14.34 -3.70 25.52
N ARG A 166 -15.42 -3.01 25.07
CA ARG A 166 -15.37 -2.29 23.76
C ARG A 166 -14.70 -0.96 23.97
N LEU A 167 -13.85 -0.57 23.03
CA LEU A 167 -13.36 0.81 23.00
C LEU A 167 -14.50 1.74 22.60
N VAL A 168 -15.04 2.50 23.55
CA VAL A 168 -16.15 3.44 23.34
C VAL A 168 -15.68 4.88 23.24
N LYS A 169 -14.51 5.19 23.81
CA LYS A 169 -13.97 6.53 23.81
C LYS A 169 -12.44 6.53 23.81
N VAL A 170 -11.87 7.36 22.94
CA VAL A 170 -10.44 7.67 22.91
C VAL A 170 -10.29 9.16 23.12
N THR A 171 -9.45 9.55 24.06
CA THR A 171 -9.12 10.96 24.31
C THR A 171 -7.64 11.18 24.01
N ASP A 172 -7.36 12.07 23.05
CA ASP A 172 -6.00 12.45 22.68
C ASP A 172 -5.36 13.44 23.66
N THR A 173 -4.13 13.85 23.36
CA THR A 173 -3.34 14.72 24.25
C THR A 173 -3.88 16.15 24.37
N GLU A 174 -4.79 16.55 23.48
CA GLU A 174 -5.44 17.87 23.46
C GLU A 174 -6.88 17.81 23.99
N GLY A 175 -7.30 16.64 24.48
CA GLY A 175 -8.64 16.42 24.98
C GLY A 175 -9.69 16.24 23.88
N ASN A 176 -9.29 16.03 22.62
CA ASN A 176 -10.26 15.69 21.59
C ASN A 176 -10.73 14.25 21.77
N VAL A 177 -12.02 14.03 21.55
CA VAL A 177 -12.69 12.79 21.89
C VAL A 177 -13.21 12.13 20.64
N THR A 178 -12.74 10.92 20.37
CA THR A 178 -13.36 10.00 19.41
C THR A 178 -14.29 9.07 20.16
N THR A 179 -15.51 8.90 19.67
CA THR A 179 -16.49 7.98 20.28
C THR A 179 -16.91 6.90 19.30
N SER A 180 -17.22 5.72 19.82
CA SER A 180 -17.78 4.61 19.06
C SER A 180 -19.02 4.08 19.76
N VAL A 181 -20.08 3.86 18.99
CA VAL A 181 -21.32 3.22 19.42
C VAL A 181 -21.47 1.93 18.64
N TYR A 182 -21.97 0.92 19.32
CA TYR A 182 -22.06 -0.44 18.83
C TYR A 182 -23.46 -0.95 19.20
N ASP A 183 -24.02 -1.83 18.36
CA ASP A 183 -25.32 -2.42 18.64
C ASP A 183 -25.20 -3.52 19.70
N MET A 184 -26.25 -4.34 19.84
CA MET A 184 -26.17 -5.56 20.62
C MET A 184 -25.55 -6.72 19.81
N GLY A 185 -25.08 -6.54 18.57
CA GLY A 185 -24.16 -7.45 17.85
C GLY A 185 -22.70 -6.99 17.44
N ASP A 186 -22.01 -5.98 18.04
CA ASP A 186 -20.59 -5.37 18.09
C ASP A 186 -20.01 -5.14 16.74
N ARG A 187 -20.98 -5.09 15.87
CA ARG A 187 -21.00 -4.24 14.75
C ARG A 187 -21.11 -2.83 15.31
N ARG A 188 -20.05 -2.08 15.08
CA ARG A 188 -20.03 -0.66 15.31
C ARG A 188 -21.10 0.01 14.45
N THR A 189 -22.07 0.65 15.06
CA THR A 189 -23.16 1.37 14.36
C THR A 189 -22.83 2.84 14.18
N GLU A 190 -21.93 3.39 14.98
CA GLU A 190 -21.50 4.77 14.89
C GLU A 190 -20.02 4.90 15.27
N VAL A 191 -19.31 5.74 14.52
CA VAL A 191 -18.05 6.35 14.95
C VAL A 191 -18.18 7.84 14.76
N ASN A 192 -17.80 8.61 15.76
CA ASN A 192 -17.71 10.06 15.67
C ASN A 192 -16.29 10.49 16.02
N HIS A 193 -15.52 10.81 14.99
CA HIS A 193 -14.16 11.29 15.12
C HIS A 193 -14.13 12.81 14.90
N PRO A 194 -13.39 13.58 15.70
CA PRO A 194 -13.38 15.04 15.60
C PRO A 194 -13.04 15.52 14.19
N ALA A 195 -12.09 14.90 13.47
CA ALA A 195 -11.66 15.36 12.15
C ALA A 195 -12.64 15.03 11.00
N SER A 196 -13.32 13.88 11.06
CA SER A 196 -14.15 13.34 9.96
C SER A 196 -15.65 13.32 10.26
N GLY A 197 -16.02 13.77 11.45
CA GLY A 197 -17.38 13.76 11.93
C GLY A 197 -17.90 12.34 12.17
N ILE A 198 -19.22 12.24 12.03
CA ILE A 198 -19.98 11.03 12.35
C ILE A 198 -20.15 10.15 11.12
N THR A 199 -19.81 8.88 11.25
CA THR A 199 -20.14 7.82 10.29
C THR A 199 -21.01 6.78 10.96
N THR A 200 -22.13 6.42 10.35
CA THR A 200 -23.04 5.39 10.87
C THR A 200 -23.21 4.24 9.89
N PHE A 201 -23.50 3.07 10.44
CA PHE A 201 -23.67 1.83 9.71
C PHE A 201 -24.95 1.12 10.15
N THR A 202 -25.62 0.48 9.20
CA THR A 202 -26.65 -0.52 9.49
C THR A 202 -26.25 -1.87 8.92
N TYR A 203 -26.79 -2.93 9.49
CA TYR A 203 -26.38 -4.29 9.18
C TYR A 203 -27.60 -5.19 8.99
N ASP A 204 -27.47 -6.21 8.16
CA ASP A 204 -28.44 -7.29 8.07
C ASP A 204 -28.27 -8.29 9.25
N ALA A 205 -29.07 -9.35 9.27
CA ALA A 205 -28.97 -10.37 10.31
C ALA A 205 -27.69 -11.24 10.22
N LEU A 206 -27.01 -11.26 9.07
CA LEU A 206 -25.77 -12.00 8.83
C LEU A 206 -24.51 -11.16 9.17
N GLY A 207 -24.69 -9.87 9.46
CA GLY A 207 -23.59 -8.95 9.76
C GLY A 207 -23.05 -8.21 8.54
N ASN A 208 -23.67 -8.35 7.37
CA ASN A 208 -23.30 -7.55 6.19
C ASN A 208 -23.75 -6.10 6.39
N VAL A 209 -22.89 -5.14 6.04
CA VAL A 209 -23.26 -3.72 6.04
C VAL A 209 -24.34 -3.51 4.99
N LEU A 210 -25.51 -2.98 5.37
CA LEU A 210 -26.58 -2.61 4.45
C LEU A 210 -26.50 -1.16 4.03
N THR A 211 -26.19 -0.26 4.97
CA THR A 211 -26.04 1.16 4.70
C THR A 211 -24.82 1.74 5.38
N LYS A 212 -24.12 2.64 4.69
CA LYS A 212 -23.10 3.53 5.26
C LYS A 212 -23.55 4.97 5.08
N GLN A 213 -23.49 5.75 6.15
CA GLN A 213 -23.83 7.17 6.12
C GLN A 213 -22.68 7.98 6.73
N THR A 214 -22.00 8.74 5.88
CA THR A 214 -20.93 9.67 6.26
C THR A 214 -21.51 10.98 6.81
N ALA A 215 -20.66 11.86 7.34
CA ALA A 215 -21.11 13.10 7.95
C ALA A 215 -21.78 14.05 6.94
N ASN A 216 -21.31 14.08 5.69
CA ASN A 216 -21.94 14.80 4.58
C ASN A 216 -23.33 14.21 4.28
N LEU A 217 -23.42 12.89 4.05
CA LEU A 217 -24.68 12.21 3.73
C LEU A 217 -25.72 12.33 4.85
N LYS A 218 -25.28 12.34 6.11
CA LYS A 218 -26.17 12.49 7.27
C LYS A 218 -26.90 13.84 7.26
N LYS A 219 -26.26 14.92 6.79
CA LYS A 219 -26.91 16.24 6.68
C LYS A 219 -28.06 16.23 5.68
N GLU A 220 -27.99 15.37 4.68
CA GLU A 220 -28.99 15.26 3.60
C GLU A 220 -29.98 14.12 3.80
N GLY A 221 -29.81 13.29 4.83
CA GLY A 221 -30.65 12.12 5.07
C GLY A 221 -30.45 10.99 4.05
N LYS A 222 -29.28 10.93 3.41
CA LYS A 222 -28.94 9.95 2.35
C LYS A 222 -28.01 8.85 2.88
N THR A 223 -27.88 7.74 2.15
CA THR A 223 -27.00 6.61 2.51
C THR A 223 -26.41 5.94 1.26
N ILE A 224 -25.19 5.42 1.39
CA ILE A 224 -24.64 4.42 0.46
C ILE A 224 -25.27 3.09 0.82
N ASN A 225 -25.79 2.36 -0.17
CA ASN A 225 -26.48 1.09 0.05
C ASN A 225 -25.71 -0.08 -0.57
N TYR A 226 -25.62 -1.18 0.17
CA TYR A 226 -24.93 -2.40 -0.24
C TYR A 226 -25.96 -3.54 -0.37
N GLU A 227 -25.91 -4.26 -1.48
CA GLU A 227 -26.83 -5.36 -1.77
C GLU A 227 -26.07 -6.68 -1.82
N TYR A 228 -26.68 -7.76 -1.32
CA TYR A 228 -26.05 -9.07 -1.25
C TYR A 228 -26.98 -10.17 -1.76
N ASP A 229 -26.37 -11.20 -2.34
CA ASP A 229 -27.01 -12.47 -2.68
C ASP A 229 -26.30 -13.61 -1.93
N TYR A 230 -26.97 -14.16 -0.92
CA TYR A 230 -26.44 -15.18 0.01
C TYR A 230 -25.06 -14.80 0.60
N GLY A 231 -24.91 -13.53 1.02
CA GLY A 231 -23.68 -12.99 1.63
C GLY A 231 -22.61 -12.55 0.63
N ARG A 232 -22.83 -12.69 -0.68
CA ARG A 232 -21.93 -12.14 -1.71
C ARG A 232 -22.41 -10.75 -2.09
N LEU A 233 -21.53 -9.75 -2.05
CA LEU A 233 -21.84 -8.39 -2.47
C LEU A 233 -22.19 -8.36 -3.96
N THR A 234 -23.39 -7.91 -4.32
CA THR A 234 -23.87 -7.83 -5.71
C THR A 234 -23.95 -6.40 -6.22
N ALA A 235 -24.16 -5.42 -5.35
CA ALA A 235 -24.16 -4.02 -5.74
C ALA A 235 -23.73 -3.07 -4.62
N ILE A 236 -23.15 -1.95 -5.03
CA ILE A 236 -22.97 -0.75 -4.20
C ILE A 236 -23.65 0.41 -4.92
N ASN A 237 -24.59 1.07 -4.24
CA ASN A 237 -25.37 2.17 -4.78
C ASN A 237 -25.04 3.47 -4.05
N TYR A 238 -24.53 4.44 -4.82
CA TYR A 238 -24.16 5.77 -4.38
C TYR A 238 -25.34 6.75 -4.67
N PRO A 239 -25.84 7.47 -3.65
CA PRO A 239 -27.05 8.28 -3.78
C PRO A 239 -26.83 9.58 -4.57
N ASP A 240 -25.64 10.18 -4.50
CA ASP A 240 -25.33 11.46 -5.14
C ASP A 240 -24.66 11.25 -6.50
N HIS A 241 -23.87 10.17 -6.63
CA HIS A 241 -23.15 9.83 -7.86
C HIS A 241 -23.51 8.42 -8.37
N PRO A 242 -24.76 8.18 -8.84
CA PRO A 242 -25.21 6.87 -9.30
C PRO A 242 -24.48 6.37 -10.56
N GLU A 243 -23.75 7.23 -11.26
CA GLU A 243 -22.80 6.84 -12.30
C GLU A 243 -21.65 5.97 -11.77
N ASN A 244 -21.32 6.08 -10.48
CA ASN A 244 -20.27 5.32 -9.81
C ASN A 244 -20.75 3.98 -9.24
N ASN A 245 -22.04 3.64 -9.38
CA ASN A 245 -22.59 2.39 -8.83
C ASN A 245 -21.81 1.16 -9.33
N VAL A 246 -21.57 0.25 -8.40
CA VAL A 246 -20.82 -0.98 -8.65
C VAL A 246 -21.80 -2.14 -8.76
N LYS A 247 -21.57 -3.04 -9.72
CA LYS A 247 -22.26 -4.33 -9.80
C LYS A 247 -21.25 -5.47 -9.95
N TYR A 248 -21.47 -6.53 -9.19
CA TYR A 248 -20.64 -7.73 -9.20
C TYR A 248 -21.44 -8.90 -9.75
N HIS A 249 -20.89 -9.55 -10.77
CA HIS A 249 -21.51 -10.70 -11.43
C HIS A 249 -20.63 -11.93 -11.22
N TYR A 250 -21.16 -12.92 -10.51
CA TYR A 250 -20.46 -14.18 -10.21
C TYR A 250 -20.86 -15.27 -11.20
N GLY A 251 -19.90 -16.12 -11.60
CA GLY A 251 -20.17 -17.22 -12.53
C GLY A 251 -21.11 -18.27 -11.94
N GLY A 252 -22.10 -18.69 -12.73
CA GLY A 252 -23.04 -19.75 -12.38
C GLY A 252 -22.49 -21.15 -12.64
N ILE A 253 -23.31 -22.19 -12.41
CA ILE A 253 -22.91 -23.61 -12.58
C ILE A 253 -22.45 -23.99 -13.98
N ASN A 254 -22.85 -23.21 -15.00
CA ASN A 254 -22.52 -23.46 -16.40
C ASN A 254 -21.41 -22.53 -16.91
N SER A 255 -20.81 -21.71 -16.05
CA SER A 255 -19.85 -20.71 -16.49
C SER A 255 -18.52 -21.33 -16.93
N SER A 256 -18.03 -20.84 -18.07
CA SER A 256 -16.77 -21.25 -18.69
C SER A 256 -15.55 -20.59 -18.01
N HIS A 257 -14.34 -20.84 -18.53
CA HIS A 257 -13.08 -20.20 -18.07
C HIS A 257 -12.80 -20.25 -16.56
N ASN A 258 -13.20 -21.35 -15.90
CA ASN A 258 -13.07 -21.58 -14.46
C ASN A 258 -13.77 -20.52 -13.59
N ARG A 259 -14.87 -19.93 -14.07
CA ARG A 259 -15.59 -18.83 -13.40
C ARG A 259 -16.67 -19.27 -12.41
N ILE A 260 -17.01 -20.55 -12.32
CA ILE A 260 -18.05 -21.04 -11.39
C ILE A 260 -17.77 -20.57 -9.96
N GLY A 261 -18.68 -19.77 -9.39
CA GLY A 261 -18.57 -19.19 -8.05
C GLY A 261 -17.55 -18.06 -7.89
N ARG A 262 -16.81 -17.70 -8.94
CA ARG A 262 -15.84 -16.59 -8.96
C ARG A 262 -16.44 -15.34 -9.60
N LEU A 263 -15.87 -14.18 -9.32
CA LEU A 263 -16.23 -12.93 -9.98
C LEU A 263 -15.91 -13.05 -11.48
N MET A 264 -16.94 -13.02 -12.32
CA MET A 264 -16.79 -13.11 -13.77
C MET A 264 -16.67 -11.72 -14.39
N LEU A 265 -17.48 -10.77 -13.90
CA LEU A 265 -17.59 -9.42 -14.43
C LEU A 265 -17.87 -8.45 -13.28
N ARG A 266 -17.21 -7.29 -13.32
CA ARG A 266 -17.49 -6.15 -12.45
C ARG A 266 -17.78 -4.93 -13.30
N GLU A 267 -18.91 -4.28 -13.04
CA GLU A 267 -19.25 -2.97 -13.58
C GLU A 267 -19.00 -1.92 -12.50
N ASP A 268 -18.43 -0.78 -12.86
CA ASP A 268 -18.22 0.34 -11.93
C ASP A 268 -18.25 1.69 -12.67
N GLY A 269 -17.92 2.76 -11.95
CA GLY A 269 -17.88 4.12 -12.48
C GLY A 269 -16.91 4.32 -13.64
N SER A 270 -15.93 3.43 -13.84
CA SER A 270 -14.96 3.52 -14.94
C SER A 270 -15.41 2.81 -16.23
N GLY A 271 -16.33 1.86 -16.13
CA GLY A 271 -16.73 0.97 -17.21
C GLY A 271 -17.03 -0.44 -16.71
N ALA A 272 -16.27 -1.43 -17.18
CA ALA A 272 -16.34 -2.80 -16.67
C ALA A 272 -15.04 -3.61 -16.90
N ILE A 273 -14.84 -4.65 -16.09
CA ILE A 273 -13.74 -5.61 -16.21
C ILE A 273 -14.24 -7.04 -16.11
N GLU A 274 -13.80 -7.87 -17.06
CA GLU A 274 -14.14 -9.29 -17.15
C GLU A 274 -12.91 -10.17 -16.86
N TYR A 275 -13.08 -11.22 -16.07
CA TYR A 275 -12.00 -12.04 -15.53
C TYR A 275 -12.01 -13.47 -16.10
N TYR A 276 -10.84 -14.04 -16.34
CA TYR A 276 -10.67 -15.41 -16.83
C TYR A 276 -9.63 -16.10 -15.97
N TYR A 277 -9.93 -17.31 -15.49
CA TYR A 277 -9.12 -17.99 -14.50
C TYR A 277 -8.47 -19.26 -15.03
N GLY A 278 -7.30 -19.57 -14.50
CA GLY A 278 -6.62 -20.84 -14.68
C GLY A 278 -7.10 -21.90 -13.72
N LYS A 279 -6.45 -23.07 -13.76
CA LYS A 279 -6.86 -24.23 -12.96
C LYS A 279 -6.52 -24.08 -11.48
N MET A 280 -5.59 -23.20 -11.11
CA MET A 280 -5.24 -22.89 -9.72
C MET A 280 -6.01 -21.67 -9.18
N GLY A 281 -6.92 -21.09 -9.96
CA GLY A 281 -7.68 -19.89 -9.62
C GLY A 281 -6.95 -18.57 -9.87
N GLU A 282 -5.76 -18.62 -10.46
CA GLU A 282 -4.99 -17.47 -10.92
C GLU A 282 -5.67 -16.77 -12.11
N VAL A 283 -5.56 -15.45 -12.20
CA VAL A 283 -6.11 -14.68 -13.33
C VAL A 283 -5.21 -14.85 -14.54
N LEU A 284 -5.72 -15.45 -15.62
CA LEU A 284 -4.97 -15.66 -16.86
C LEU A 284 -5.24 -14.59 -17.92
N LYS A 285 -6.40 -13.93 -17.86
CA LYS A 285 -6.80 -12.87 -18.79
C LYS A 285 -7.76 -11.92 -18.09
N THR A 286 -7.62 -10.64 -18.40
CA THR A 286 -8.63 -9.62 -18.12
C THR A 286 -8.99 -8.91 -19.41
N VAL A 287 -10.27 -8.59 -19.56
CA VAL A 287 -10.78 -7.70 -20.61
C VAL A 287 -11.35 -6.50 -19.88
N ARG A 288 -10.70 -5.34 -19.98
CA ARG A 288 -11.09 -4.12 -19.29
C ARG A 288 -11.58 -3.10 -20.32
N THR A 289 -12.85 -2.73 -20.24
CA THR A 289 -13.44 -1.66 -21.06
C THR A 289 -13.62 -0.43 -20.21
N LEU A 290 -12.96 0.65 -20.61
CA LEU A 290 -12.97 1.93 -19.93
C LEU A 290 -13.68 2.98 -20.78
N ILE A 291 -14.38 3.86 -20.10
CA ILE A 291 -15.04 5.01 -20.69
C ILE A 291 -14.13 6.21 -20.48
N VAL A 292 -13.76 6.88 -21.56
CA VAL A 292 -13.09 8.19 -21.52
C VAL A 292 -14.18 9.23 -21.76
N PRO A 293 -14.61 9.96 -20.70
CA PRO A 293 -15.69 10.94 -20.78
C PRO A 293 -15.49 11.94 -21.92
N ASN A 294 -16.55 12.20 -22.68
CA ASN A 294 -16.53 13.09 -23.85
C ASN A 294 -15.54 12.70 -24.97
N GLN A 295 -14.89 11.53 -24.93
CA GLN A 295 -13.88 11.10 -25.91
C GLN A 295 -14.25 9.79 -26.61
N ALA A 296 -14.14 8.63 -25.93
CA ALA A 296 -14.32 7.32 -26.53
C ALA A 296 -14.57 6.22 -25.48
N VAL A 297 -15.00 5.04 -25.93
CA VAL A 297 -14.98 3.80 -25.14
C VAL A 297 -13.94 2.86 -25.73
N ALA A 298 -13.02 2.38 -24.90
CA ALA A 298 -11.88 1.56 -25.35
C ALA A 298 -11.70 0.33 -24.47
N THR A 299 -11.29 -0.78 -25.08
CA THR A 299 -11.07 -2.07 -24.42
C THR A 299 -9.62 -2.49 -24.50
N TYR A 300 -9.10 -2.99 -23.39
CA TYR A 300 -7.73 -3.42 -23.25
C TYR A 300 -7.69 -4.83 -22.68
N VAL A 301 -6.86 -5.68 -23.28
CA VAL A 301 -6.70 -7.07 -22.86
C VAL A 301 -5.33 -7.24 -22.23
N THR A 302 -5.27 -7.91 -21.09
CA THR A 302 -4.00 -8.28 -20.46
C THR A 302 -4.05 -9.74 -20.08
N GLN A 303 -2.98 -10.48 -20.35
CA GLN A 303 -2.91 -11.92 -20.11
C GLN A 303 -1.67 -12.27 -19.32
N TRP A 304 -1.76 -13.36 -18.55
CA TRP A 304 -0.68 -13.86 -17.73
C TRP A 304 -0.54 -15.37 -17.87
N LYS A 305 0.69 -15.84 -17.67
CA LYS A 305 1.02 -17.27 -17.53
C LYS A 305 1.88 -17.46 -16.30
N TYR A 306 1.53 -18.46 -15.51
CA TYR A 306 2.24 -18.79 -14.28
C TYR A 306 2.85 -20.19 -14.35
N ASP A 307 3.84 -20.44 -13.50
CA ASP A 307 4.30 -21.80 -13.22
C ASP A 307 3.54 -22.46 -12.06
N SER A 308 3.88 -23.70 -11.72
CA SER A 308 3.27 -24.46 -10.62
C SER A 308 3.58 -23.89 -9.23
N HIS A 309 4.57 -23.00 -9.10
CA HIS A 309 4.87 -22.24 -7.88
C HIS A 309 4.10 -20.91 -7.83
N ASN A 310 3.20 -20.67 -8.79
CA ASN A 310 2.45 -19.42 -8.97
C ASN A 310 3.36 -18.19 -9.22
N ARG A 311 4.54 -18.41 -9.80
CA ARG A 311 5.42 -17.33 -10.26
C ARG A 311 5.03 -16.92 -11.67
N LEU A 312 5.06 -15.61 -11.94
CA LEU A 312 4.72 -15.05 -13.24
C LEU A 312 5.80 -15.39 -14.28
N LEU A 313 5.48 -16.22 -15.27
CA LEU A 313 6.41 -16.55 -16.37
C LEU A 313 6.31 -15.56 -17.52
N GLU A 314 5.09 -15.10 -17.81
CA GLU A 314 4.78 -14.34 -19.01
C GLU A 314 3.59 -13.42 -18.75
N MET A 315 3.66 -12.21 -19.31
CA MET A 315 2.59 -11.25 -19.35
C MET A 315 2.46 -10.70 -20.76
N ILE A 316 1.25 -10.73 -21.33
CA ILE A 316 0.93 -10.10 -22.61
C ILE A 316 0.18 -8.80 -22.32
N TYR A 317 0.77 -7.68 -22.75
CA TYR A 317 0.26 -6.34 -22.54
C TYR A 317 -0.84 -6.00 -23.56
N PRO A 318 -1.63 -4.92 -23.33
CA PRO A 318 -2.65 -4.50 -24.28
C PRO A 318 -2.15 -4.13 -25.67
N ASP A 319 -0.87 -3.80 -25.82
CA ASP A 319 -0.24 -3.55 -27.11
C ASP A 319 0.32 -4.83 -27.76
N GLU A 320 -0.06 -6.00 -27.25
CA GLU A 320 0.38 -7.34 -27.68
C GLU A 320 1.85 -7.68 -27.43
N GLU A 321 2.61 -6.79 -26.76
CA GLU A 321 3.96 -7.16 -26.33
C GLU A 321 3.90 -8.25 -25.26
N LYS A 322 4.65 -9.32 -25.48
CA LYS A 322 4.87 -10.39 -24.54
C LYS A 322 6.13 -10.12 -23.72
N VAL A 323 5.99 -10.04 -22.40
CA VAL A 323 7.09 -9.89 -21.45
C VAL A 323 7.26 -11.17 -20.65
N THR A 324 8.46 -11.74 -20.63
CA THR A 324 8.78 -12.98 -19.91
C THR A 324 9.78 -12.74 -18.78
N TYR A 325 9.62 -13.49 -17.70
CA TYR A 325 10.47 -13.41 -16.50
C TYR A 325 11.26 -14.71 -16.33
N GLY A 326 12.57 -14.59 -16.26
CA GLY A 326 13.48 -15.68 -15.90
C GLY A 326 13.74 -15.72 -14.40
N TYR A 327 13.91 -16.91 -13.83
CA TYR A 327 14.20 -17.13 -12.41
C TYR A 327 15.51 -17.88 -12.22
N ASN A 328 16.28 -17.51 -11.19
CA ASN A 328 17.48 -18.24 -10.79
C ASN A 328 17.14 -19.54 -10.02
N LEU A 329 18.14 -20.38 -9.72
CA LEU A 329 17.95 -21.63 -8.97
C LEU A 329 17.45 -21.43 -7.52
N GLY A 330 17.61 -20.23 -6.96
CA GLY A 330 17.03 -19.83 -5.67
C GLY A 330 15.56 -19.41 -5.75
N GLY A 331 15.00 -19.37 -6.96
CA GLY A 331 13.61 -19.01 -7.25
C GLY A 331 13.33 -17.51 -7.36
N GLN A 332 14.38 -16.66 -7.44
CA GLN A 332 14.25 -15.21 -7.54
C GLN A 332 14.33 -14.75 -9.01
N VAL A 333 13.68 -13.63 -9.34
CA VAL A 333 13.72 -13.06 -10.70
C VAL A 333 15.17 -12.73 -11.06
N ASP A 334 15.59 -13.16 -12.24
CA ASP A 334 16.96 -13.08 -12.73
C ASP A 334 17.10 -12.13 -13.92
N HIS A 335 16.17 -12.21 -14.87
CA HIS A 335 16.19 -11.40 -16.08
C HIS A 335 14.76 -11.22 -16.61
N VAL A 336 14.56 -10.20 -17.46
CA VAL A 336 13.27 -9.84 -18.04
C VAL A 336 13.45 -9.58 -19.53
N ARG A 337 12.64 -10.23 -20.36
CA ARG A 337 12.69 -10.11 -21.84
C ARG A 337 11.36 -9.66 -22.41
N GLY A 338 11.41 -8.80 -23.41
CA GLY A 338 10.29 -8.42 -24.25
C GLY A 338 10.33 -9.15 -25.59
N TYR A 339 9.15 -9.45 -26.13
CA TYR A 339 8.97 -9.98 -27.47
C TYR A 339 7.73 -9.39 -28.11
N LYS A 340 7.92 -8.83 -29.31
CA LYS A 340 6.83 -8.39 -30.19
C LYS A 340 7.12 -8.86 -31.61
N SER A 341 7.45 -7.96 -32.54
CA SER A 341 7.97 -8.32 -33.87
C SER A 341 9.40 -8.90 -33.81
N TYR A 342 10.16 -8.56 -32.78
CA TYR A 342 11.48 -9.09 -32.46
C TYR A 342 11.66 -9.23 -30.95
N GLY A 343 12.67 -10.00 -30.52
CA GLY A 343 13.00 -10.20 -29.11
C GLY A 343 14.10 -9.25 -28.63
N TYR A 344 14.02 -8.81 -27.38
CA TYR A 344 15.02 -7.99 -26.71
C TYR A 344 14.96 -8.14 -25.18
N ASP A 345 16.05 -7.82 -24.51
CA ASP A 345 16.12 -7.82 -23.04
C ASP A 345 15.69 -6.46 -22.48
N TYR A 346 15.08 -6.42 -21.30
CA TYR A 346 14.93 -5.23 -20.46
C TYR A 346 15.93 -5.28 -19.29
N VAL A 347 16.04 -6.44 -18.65
CA VAL A 347 16.96 -6.73 -17.57
C VAL A 347 17.79 -7.93 -17.97
N ASN A 348 19.12 -7.76 -18.02
CA ASN A 348 20.06 -8.82 -18.33
C ASN A 348 20.38 -9.70 -17.12
N LYS A 349 20.42 -9.09 -15.92
CA LYS A 349 20.78 -9.80 -14.68
C LYS A 349 20.28 -9.08 -13.44
N ILE A 350 19.86 -9.85 -12.44
CA ILE A 350 19.65 -9.42 -11.06
C ILE A 350 20.45 -10.34 -10.15
N GLY A 351 21.20 -9.75 -9.21
CA GLY A 351 21.99 -10.47 -8.23
C GLY A 351 21.45 -10.27 -6.81
N TYR A 352 21.68 -11.27 -5.96
CA TYR A 352 21.20 -11.30 -4.57
C TYR A 352 22.28 -11.78 -3.60
N ASP A 353 22.13 -11.47 -2.32
CA ASP A 353 22.97 -12.07 -1.27
C ASP A 353 22.29 -13.21 -0.53
N LYS A 354 22.96 -13.75 0.50
CA LYS A 354 22.44 -14.83 1.36
C LYS A 354 21.22 -14.44 2.22
N PHE A 355 20.87 -13.16 2.29
CA PHE A 355 19.63 -12.67 2.90
C PHE A 355 18.51 -12.54 1.87
N GLU A 356 18.82 -12.76 0.59
CA GLU A 356 17.95 -12.62 -0.56
C GLU A 356 17.63 -11.15 -0.88
N GLN A 357 18.47 -10.24 -0.38
CA GLN A 357 18.45 -8.83 -0.69
C GLN A 357 19.18 -8.61 -2.03
N ARG A 358 18.65 -7.73 -2.88
CA ARG A 358 19.26 -7.42 -4.18
C ARG A 358 20.63 -6.78 -3.95
N THR A 359 21.66 -7.28 -4.60
CA THR A 359 23.04 -6.73 -4.57
C THR A 359 23.43 -6.11 -5.90
N TYR A 360 22.76 -6.50 -6.99
CA TYR A 360 23.14 -6.10 -8.34
C TYR A 360 21.93 -6.10 -9.30
N LEU A 361 21.95 -5.20 -10.28
CA LEU A 361 20.98 -5.12 -11.37
C LEU A 361 21.69 -4.64 -12.63
N LYS A 362 21.48 -5.31 -13.76
CA LYS A 362 21.99 -4.88 -15.07
C LYS A 362 20.86 -4.76 -16.06
N TYR A 363 20.63 -3.56 -16.57
CA TYR A 363 19.69 -3.29 -17.66
C TYR A 363 20.31 -3.63 -19.03
N CYS A 364 19.45 -3.73 -20.04
CA CYS A 364 19.90 -4.00 -21.41
C CYS A 364 20.69 -2.84 -22.04
N ASN A 365 20.43 -1.60 -21.60
CA ASN A 365 21.14 -0.39 -22.04
C ASN A 365 22.56 -0.28 -21.45
N GLY A 366 23.04 -1.33 -20.76
CA GLY A 366 24.37 -1.40 -20.17
C GLY A 366 24.48 -0.75 -18.79
N ALA A 367 23.43 -0.11 -18.27
CA ALA A 367 23.46 0.45 -16.93
C ALA A 367 23.46 -0.66 -15.85
N GLU A 368 24.29 -0.49 -14.84
CA GLU A 368 24.50 -1.42 -13.74
C GLU A 368 24.31 -0.71 -12.39
N THR A 369 23.43 -1.26 -11.56
CA THR A 369 23.20 -0.80 -10.18
C THR A 369 23.79 -1.78 -9.19
N PHE A 370 24.48 -1.27 -8.18
CA PHE A 370 25.11 -2.03 -7.10
C PHE A 370 24.53 -1.57 -5.75
N TYR A 371 24.16 -2.53 -4.91
CA TYR A 371 23.61 -2.30 -3.59
C TYR A 371 24.56 -2.93 -2.57
N SER A 372 25.07 -2.14 -1.63
CA SER A 372 25.80 -2.64 -0.46
C SER A 372 24.97 -2.40 0.79
N TYR A 373 25.09 -3.29 1.76
CA TYR A 373 24.38 -3.20 3.03
C TYR A 373 25.38 -3.24 4.17
N ASP A 374 25.12 -2.45 5.20
CA ASP A 374 25.90 -2.46 6.43
C ASP A 374 25.88 -3.89 7.02
N PRO A 375 27.03 -4.49 7.36
CA PRO A 375 27.08 -5.87 7.82
C PRO A 375 26.29 -6.12 9.11
N ALA A 376 26.20 -5.14 10.02
CA ALA A 376 25.64 -5.33 11.35
C ALA A 376 24.10 -5.31 11.33
N ARG A 377 23.50 -4.29 10.72
CA ARG A 377 22.04 -4.04 10.75
C ARG A 377 21.38 -4.25 9.41
N ARG A 378 22.16 -4.51 8.34
CA ARG A 378 21.65 -4.82 6.99
C ARG A 378 20.88 -3.66 6.37
N ARG A 379 21.21 -2.42 6.78
CA ARG A 379 20.71 -1.17 6.19
C ARG A 379 21.44 -0.89 4.90
N LEU A 380 20.78 -0.30 3.90
CA LEU A 380 21.44 0.11 2.66
C LEU A 380 22.59 1.06 2.99
N GLN A 381 23.82 0.72 2.62
CA GLN A 381 25.01 1.51 2.94
C GLN A 381 25.45 2.34 1.74
N ASN A 382 25.47 1.73 0.55
CA ASN A 382 25.72 2.42 -0.71
C ASN A 382 24.78 1.94 -1.82
N LEU A 383 24.39 2.87 -2.67
CA LEU A 383 23.66 2.65 -3.92
C LEU A 383 24.42 3.30 -5.06
N VAL A 384 25.01 2.48 -5.94
CA VAL A 384 25.87 2.95 -7.03
C VAL A 384 25.25 2.61 -8.38
N VAL A 385 25.21 3.55 -9.31
CA VAL A 385 24.77 3.32 -10.69
C VAL A 385 25.89 3.69 -11.66
N ASN A 386 26.32 2.73 -12.46
CA ASN A 386 27.21 2.92 -13.60
C ASN A 386 26.39 2.87 -14.88
N ALA A 387 26.52 3.88 -15.73
CA ALA A 387 25.92 3.95 -17.05
C ALA A 387 26.99 4.19 -18.11
N LYS A 388 26.60 4.41 -19.36
CA LYS A 388 27.54 4.68 -20.47
C LYS A 388 28.47 5.87 -20.19
N ALA A 389 27.98 6.88 -19.47
CA ALA A 389 28.74 8.07 -19.09
C ALA A 389 29.70 7.84 -17.90
N GLY A 390 29.78 6.63 -17.34
CA GLY A 390 30.48 6.35 -16.09
C GLY A 390 29.54 6.24 -14.90
N THR A 391 30.04 6.51 -13.68
CA THR A 391 29.22 6.48 -12.46
C THR A 391 28.35 7.73 -12.41
N ILE A 392 27.02 7.56 -12.41
CA ILE A 392 26.04 8.65 -12.37
C ILE A 392 25.39 8.81 -10.99
N MET A 393 25.44 7.79 -10.15
CA MET A 393 24.97 7.81 -8.76
C MET A 393 25.93 6.99 -7.89
N ASP A 394 26.26 7.50 -6.71
CA ASP A 394 27.01 6.82 -5.65
C ASP A 394 26.54 7.33 -4.28
N ASN A 395 25.29 6.99 -3.94
CA ASN A 395 24.64 7.45 -2.72
C ASN A 395 25.16 6.65 -1.52
N ALA A 396 25.88 7.30 -0.62
CA ALA A 396 26.31 6.77 0.67
C ALA A 396 25.36 7.22 1.79
N TYR A 397 24.89 6.27 2.58
CA TYR A 397 23.89 6.50 3.63
C TYR A 397 24.51 6.47 5.02
N SER A 398 23.99 7.33 5.91
CA SER A 398 24.30 7.32 7.34
C SER A 398 23.02 7.23 8.16
N TYR A 399 23.11 6.64 9.34
CA TYR A 399 21.95 6.34 10.19
C TYR A 399 22.26 6.58 11.66
N ASP A 400 21.22 6.86 12.45
CA ASP A 400 21.30 6.77 13.91
C ASP A 400 21.12 5.31 14.41
N ALA A 401 21.10 5.13 15.73
CA ALA A 401 21.00 3.81 16.36
C ALA A 401 19.62 3.13 16.16
N VAL A 402 18.56 3.93 15.94
CA VAL A 402 17.19 3.44 15.69
C VAL A 402 16.85 3.38 14.20
N SER A 403 17.81 3.70 13.34
CA SER A 403 17.76 3.62 11.87
C SER A 403 17.03 4.76 11.17
N ASN A 404 16.89 5.94 11.78
CA ASN A 404 16.60 7.14 10.99
C ASN A 404 17.80 7.47 10.09
N VAL A 405 17.54 7.89 8.86
CA VAL A 405 18.59 8.29 7.91
C VAL A 405 19.09 9.68 8.31
N LEU A 406 20.38 9.81 8.64
CA LEU A 406 20.99 11.09 9.04
C LEU A 406 21.55 11.87 7.84
N GLY A 407 21.79 11.21 6.71
CA GLY A 407 22.27 11.88 5.51
C GLY A 407 22.47 10.92 4.35
N VAL A 408 22.41 11.49 3.15
CA VAL A 408 22.67 10.82 1.87
C VAL A 408 23.68 11.66 1.11
N LYS A 409 24.80 11.08 0.71
CA LYS A 409 25.83 11.78 -0.06
C LYS A 409 26.11 11.05 -1.35
N ASN A 410 25.81 11.68 -2.49
CA ASN A 410 26.18 11.19 -3.81
C ASN A 410 27.63 11.56 -4.12
N ASN A 411 28.52 10.56 -4.12
CA ASN A 411 29.94 10.73 -4.41
C ASN A 411 30.30 10.52 -5.88
N ALA A 412 29.31 10.46 -6.78
CA ALA A 412 29.56 10.33 -8.21
C ALA A 412 30.46 11.47 -8.73
N PRO A 413 31.35 11.22 -9.70
CA PRO A 413 32.09 12.28 -10.35
C PRO A 413 31.15 13.24 -11.08
N LEU A 414 31.55 14.50 -11.25
CA LEU A 414 30.80 15.44 -12.07
C LEU A 414 30.73 14.93 -13.52
N PRO A 415 29.57 15.07 -14.19
CA PRO A 415 29.44 14.65 -15.57
C PRO A 415 30.22 15.59 -16.52
N GLN A 416 30.38 15.17 -17.77
CA GLN A 416 30.95 16.02 -18.83
C GLN A 416 30.11 17.28 -19.04
N SER A 417 30.73 18.37 -19.51
CA SER A 417 30.06 19.64 -19.82
C SER A 417 28.81 19.41 -20.70
N GLY A 418 27.71 20.09 -20.38
CA GLY A 418 26.41 19.96 -21.04
C GLY A 418 25.61 18.69 -20.71
N LYS A 419 26.05 17.85 -19.77
CA LYS A 419 25.31 16.64 -19.34
C LYS A 419 24.68 16.84 -17.95
N ALA A 420 23.55 16.15 -17.73
CA ALA A 420 22.78 16.18 -16.49
C ALA A 420 23.41 15.30 -15.40
N GLY A 421 23.18 15.65 -14.15
CA GLY A 421 23.70 14.95 -12.98
C GLY A 421 24.78 15.74 -12.23
N GLY A 422 25.23 15.20 -11.10
CA GLY A 422 26.23 15.85 -10.28
C GLY A 422 26.38 15.23 -8.89
N GLN A 423 27.17 15.90 -8.07
CA GLN A 423 27.34 15.55 -6.66
C GLN A 423 26.21 16.17 -5.84
N MET A 424 25.70 15.42 -4.86
CA MET A 424 24.75 15.95 -3.89
C MET A 424 25.05 15.46 -2.47
N SER A 425 24.57 16.22 -1.49
CA SER A 425 24.71 15.88 -0.08
C SER A 425 23.53 16.40 0.69
N HIS A 426 22.81 15.50 1.38
CA HIS A 426 21.75 15.83 2.30
C HIS A 426 22.16 15.49 3.74
N SER A 427 21.69 16.28 4.69
CA SER A 427 21.81 16.02 6.12
C SER A 427 20.48 16.26 6.80
N TYR A 428 20.11 15.38 7.72
CA TYR A 428 18.81 15.36 8.38
C TYR A 428 19.00 15.28 9.89
N THR A 429 18.15 15.98 10.64
CA THR A 429 18.05 15.84 12.09
C THR A 429 16.61 15.57 12.48
N TYR A 430 16.42 14.85 13.58
CA TYR A 430 15.10 14.43 14.06
C TYR A 430 14.91 14.89 15.50
N ASP A 431 13.67 15.13 15.88
CA ASP A 431 13.30 15.29 17.28
C ASP A 431 13.17 13.92 18.00
N PRO A 432 12.96 13.89 19.32
CA PRO A 432 12.83 12.63 20.07
C PRO A 432 11.64 11.74 19.68
N LEU A 433 10.67 12.25 18.92
CA LEU A 433 9.55 11.49 18.35
C LEU A 433 9.85 11.00 16.93
N TYR A 434 11.08 11.19 16.47
CA TYR A 434 11.58 10.84 15.13
C TYR A 434 10.91 11.59 14.00
N ARG A 435 10.40 12.79 14.27
CA ARG A 435 9.92 13.71 13.22
C ARG A 435 11.10 14.50 12.68
N LEU A 436 11.12 14.74 11.38
CA LEU A 436 12.20 15.48 10.73
C LEU A 436 12.20 16.93 11.24
N ALA A 437 13.22 17.32 12.01
CA ALA A 437 13.31 18.65 12.62
C ALA A 437 13.98 19.67 11.69
N SER A 438 15.04 19.26 11.00
CA SER A 438 15.71 20.08 9.99
C SER A 438 16.37 19.23 8.92
N ALA A 439 16.58 19.85 7.75
CA ALA A 439 17.39 19.26 6.70
C ALA A 439 18.21 20.34 5.97
N THR A 440 19.36 19.94 5.46
CA THR A 440 20.12 20.73 4.49
C THR A 440 20.45 19.88 3.28
N GLY A 441 20.60 20.52 2.13
CA GLY A 441 21.02 19.85 0.90
C GLY A 441 21.95 20.73 0.09
N THR A 442 22.90 20.12 -0.60
CA THR A 442 23.72 20.77 -1.62
C THR A 442 23.74 19.94 -2.89
N TYR A 443 23.84 20.60 -4.03
CA TYR A 443 24.03 20.02 -5.34
C TYR A 443 25.14 20.78 -6.06
N LYS A 444 26.00 20.05 -6.76
CA LYS A 444 27.05 20.58 -7.63
C LYS A 444 27.03 19.81 -8.94
N GLY A 445 26.71 20.52 -10.02
CA GLY A 445 26.76 20.01 -11.39
C GLY A 445 28.00 20.46 -12.13
N THR A 446 28.05 20.16 -13.43
CA THR A 446 29.05 20.68 -14.37
C THR A 446 28.72 22.13 -14.77
N ASP A 447 29.61 22.80 -15.50
CA ASP A 447 29.37 24.17 -16.03
C ASP A 447 28.99 25.22 -14.95
N ASN A 448 29.62 25.13 -13.78
CA ASN A 448 29.36 25.99 -12.61
C ASN A 448 27.94 25.91 -12.04
N LYS A 449 27.17 24.86 -12.37
CA LYS A 449 25.89 24.58 -11.74
C LYS A 449 26.08 24.26 -10.25
N ALA A 450 25.35 24.97 -9.39
CA ALA A 450 25.31 24.68 -7.97
C ALA A 450 23.92 24.97 -7.41
N ALA A 451 23.53 24.27 -6.36
CA ALA A 451 22.34 24.60 -5.60
C ALA A 451 22.48 24.20 -4.14
N SER A 452 21.69 24.80 -3.27
CA SER A 452 21.58 24.41 -1.87
C SER A 452 20.20 24.69 -1.32
N TYR A 453 19.77 23.92 -0.33
CA TYR A 453 18.56 24.21 0.43
C TYR A 453 18.77 24.06 1.93
N THR A 454 17.94 24.76 2.69
CA THR A 454 17.71 24.52 4.12
C THR A 454 16.22 24.31 4.37
N LEU A 455 15.91 23.43 5.30
CA LEU A 455 14.57 23.13 5.81
C LEU A 455 14.60 23.16 7.33
N SER A 456 13.63 23.83 7.94
CA SER A 456 13.36 23.76 9.38
C SER A 456 11.85 23.55 9.60
N MET A 457 11.52 22.61 10.49
CA MET A 457 10.16 22.21 10.80
C MET A 457 9.83 22.49 12.26
N GLY A 458 8.62 22.93 12.53
CA GLY A 458 8.01 22.97 13.86
C GLY A 458 6.76 22.11 13.89
N TYR A 459 6.50 21.46 15.02
CA TYR A 459 5.36 20.59 15.23
C TYR A 459 4.71 20.85 16.58
N ASP A 460 3.49 20.37 16.78
CA ASP A 460 2.87 20.26 18.11
C ASP A 460 2.75 18.81 18.59
N ASN A 461 2.16 18.61 19.76
CA ASN A 461 1.98 17.29 20.39
C ASN A 461 0.98 16.37 19.67
N MET A 462 0.21 16.88 18.70
CA MET A 462 -0.63 16.06 17.80
C MET A 462 0.03 15.82 16.44
N HIS A 463 1.35 16.04 16.34
CA HIS A 463 2.13 15.88 15.11
C HIS A 463 1.66 16.80 13.97
N ARG A 464 0.89 17.85 14.26
CA ARG A 464 0.55 18.85 13.25
C ARG A 464 1.74 19.76 13.01
N ILE A 465 1.97 20.17 11.77
CA ILE A 465 3.05 21.10 11.42
C ILE A 465 2.63 22.49 11.88
N THR A 466 3.45 23.17 12.67
CA THR A 466 3.21 24.56 13.12
C THR A 466 4.03 25.57 12.32
N SER A 467 5.18 25.14 11.79
CA SER A 467 5.99 25.95 10.89
C SER A 467 6.79 25.10 9.91
N LYS A 468 7.00 25.61 8.70
CA LYS A 468 7.89 25.05 7.68
C LYS A 468 8.65 26.18 7.01
N LYS A 469 9.97 26.20 7.14
CA LYS A 469 10.85 27.17 6.50
C LYS A 469 11.72 26.46 5.50
N GLN A 470 11.55 26.75 4.21
CA GLN A 470 12.29 26.13 3.12
C GLN A 470 12.96 27.24 2.32
N HIS A 471 14.29 27.25 2.29
CA HIS A 471 15.06 28.22 1.52
C HIS A 471 15.95 27.50 0.52
N LEU A 472 16.06 28.04 -0.68
CA LEU A 472 16.74 27.47 -1.83
C LEU A 472 17.58 28.57 -2.51
N SER A 473 18.80 28.21 -2.90
CA SER A 473 19.63 28.99 -3.80
C SER A 473 20.12 28.10 -4.93
N GLN A 474 20.02 28.57 -6.18
CA GLN A 474 20.47 27.86 -7.37
C GLN A 474 21.30 28.80 -8.24
N THR A 475 22.47 28.37 -8.71
CA THR A 475 23.34 29.13 -9.61
C THR A 475 23.56 28.32 -10.88
N GLY A 476 23.27 28.90 -12.04
CA GLY A 476 23.53 28.28 -13.35
C GLY A 476 22.65 27.07 -13.70
N VAL A 477 21.65 26.72 -12.89
CA VAL A 477 20.82 25.52 -13.06
C VAL A 477 19.70 25.75 -14.08
N GLN A 478 18.78 26.69 -13.80
CA GLN A 478 17.65 27.00 -14.68
C GLN A 478 17.99 28.12 -15.69
N PHE A 479 18.89 29.02 -15.34
CA PHE A 479 19.36 30.14 -16.17
C PHE A 479 20.75 30.61 -15.72
N GLU A 480 21.38 31.47 -16.53
CA GLU A 480 22.65 32.10 -16.18
C GLU A 480 22.47 33.14 -15.07
N GLY A 481 23.05 32.87 -13.89
CA GLY A 481 22.92 33.74 -12.72
C GLY A 481 22.61 32.92 -11.47
N THR A 482 22.26 33.62 -10.38
CA THR A 482 21.82 33.02 -9.13
C THR A 482 20.34 33.32 -8.91
N LEU A 483 19.57 32.32 -8.52
CA LEU A 483 18.19 32.42 -8.09
C LEU A 483 18.10 32.03 -6.62
N ASN A 484 17.56 32.92 -5.80
CA ASN A 484 17.15 32.63 -4.45
C ASN A 484 15.63 32.51 -4.42
N ALA A 485 15.13 31.39 -3.92
CA ALA A 485 13.70 31.14 -3.74
C ALA A 485 13.46 30.53 -2.36
N GLY A 486 12.30 30.75 -1.79
CA GLY A 486 11.99 30.15 -0.51
C GLY A 486 10.69 30.66 0.07
N TYR A 487 10.32 30.07 1.19
CA TYR A 487 9.13 30.45 1.93
C TYR A 487 9.27 30.16 3.42
N GLU A 488 8.55 30.93 4.22
CA GLU A 488 8.26 30.64 5.61
C GLU A 488 6.74 30.48 5.77
N LEU A 489 6.31 29.25 6.03
CA LEU A 489 4.92 28.91 6.30
C LEU A 489 4.69 28.85 7.81
N ALA A 490 3.70 29.60 8.29
CA ALA A 490 3.18 29.49 9.64
C ALA A 490 1.75 28.95 9.59
N TYR A 491 1.55 27.79 10.22
CA TYR A 491 0.31 27.03 10.16
C TYR A 491 -0.55 27.37 11.37
N THR A 492 -1.84 27.59 11.13
CA THR A 492 -2.83 27.77 12.19
C THR A 492 -3.98 26.81 11.94
N TYR A 493 -4.39 26.09 12.98
CA TYR A 493 -5.46 25.11 12.93
C TYR A 493 -6.73 25.66 13.56
N GLY A 494 -7.87 25.07 13.20
CA GLY A 494 -9.17 25.46 13.75
C GLY A 494 -9.19 25.37 15.29
N LYS A 495 -9.94 26.26 15.94
CA LYS A 495 -10.11 26.24 17.40
C LYS A 495 -11.36 25.52 17.86
N ASP A 496 -12.35 25.44 16.98
CA ASP A 496 -13.64 24.84 17.25
C ASP A 496 -13.52 23.32 17.37
N VAL A 497 -14.40 22.74 18.21
CA VAL A 497 -14.51 21.28 18.34
C VAL A 497 -14.77 20.67 16.95
N GLY A 498 -13.97 19.67 16.58
CA GLY A 498 -14.00 19.03 15.27
C GLY A 498 -13.17 19.70 14.17
N ARG A 499 -12.76 20.96 14.34
CA ARG A 499 -11.89 21.65 13.38
C ARG A 499 -10.42 21.72 13.79
N LYS A 500 -10.09 21.27 15.00
CA LYS A 500 -8.71 21.29 15.54
C LYS A 500 -7.69 20.50 14.73
N PHE A 501 -8.13 19.54 13.92
CA PHE A 501 -7.25 18.79 13.02
C PHE A 501 -7.08 19.48 11.68
N GLN A 502 -8.04 20.35 11.31
CA GLN A 502 -8.12 21.00 10.02
C GLN A 502 -7.29 22.27 10.03
N LEU A 503 -6.50 22.44 8.98
CA LEU A 503 -5.76 23.66 8.73
C LEU A 503 -6.75 24.81 8.54
N ASP A 504 -6.64 25.91 9.28
CA ASP A 504 -7.53 27.07 9.13
C ASP A 504 -6.90 28.09 8.19
N ASN A 505 -5.64 28.45 8.48
CA ASN A 505 -4.89 29.40 7.68
C ASN A 505 -3.39 29.07 7.67
N VAL A 506 -2.75 29.34 6.53
CA VAL A 506 -1.29 29.37 6.39
C VAL A 506 -0.88 30.77 5.99
N ARG A 507 -0.08 31.41 6.84
CA ARG A 507 0.65 32.60 6.43
C ARG A 507 1.87 32.16 5.65
N ASP A 508 2.02 32.67 4.44
CA ASP A 508 3.07 32.32 3.51
C ASP A 508 3.90 33.56 3.16
N ILE A 509 5.10 33.64 3.75
CA ILE A 509 6.08 34.66 3.41
C ILE A 509 7.06 34.03 2.41
N ASN A 510 6.82 34.24 1.12
CA ASN A 510 7.64 33.68 0.05
C ASN A 510 8.42 34.76 -0.71
N TYR A 511 9.46 34.33 -1.41
CA TYR A 511 10.23 35.19 -2.30
C TYR A 511 10.83 34.37 -3.45
N ARG A 512 11.11 35.05 -4.55
CA ARG A 512 11.89 34.55 -5.68
C ARG A 512 12.63 35.73 -6.32
N THR A 513 13.96 35.77 -6.18
CA THR A 513 14.79 36.92 -6.58
C THR A 513 16.18 36.47 -7.01
N GLU A 514 16.80 37.24 -7.90
CA GLU A 514 18.19 37.03 -8.31
C GLU A 514 19.20 37.67 -7.34
N GLU A 515 18.74 38.61 -6.53
CA GLU A 515 19.54 39.29 -5.52
C GLU A 515 19.51 38.54 -4.17
N THR A 516 20.30 39.00 -3.20
CA THR A 516 20.20 38.53 -1.82
C THR A 516 18.79 38.85 -1.28
N PRO A 517 18.04 37.88 -0.74
CA PRO A 517 16.70 38.12 -0.22
C PRO A 517 16.71 39.18 0.90
N THR A 518 15.82 40.14 0.80
CA THR A 518 15.55 41.16 1.83
C THR A 518 14.05 41.17 2.16
N GLU A 519 13.65 41.82 3.25
CA GLU A 519 12.22 41.98 3.57
C GLU A 519 11.42 42.61 2.42
N SER A 520 12.05 43.47 1.61
CA SER A 520 11.43 44.12 0.45
C SER A 520 11.14 43.17 -0.73
N THR A 521 11.80 42.01 -0.78
CA THR A 521 11.60 40.97 -1.81
C THR A 521 10.51 39.95 -1.42
N ASN A 522 10.06 39.99 -0.16
CA ASN A 522 9.06 39.06 0.34
C ASN A 522 7.66 39.45 -0.13
N ILE A 523 6.87 38.43 -0.43
CA ILE A 523 5.43 38.52 -0.66
C ILE A 523 4.76 37.80 0.51
N ASN A 524 3.85 38.49 1.19
CA ASN A 524 3.09 37.93 2.30
C ASN A 524 1.69 37.58 1.80
N ASN A 525 1.44 36.28 1.65
CA ASN A 525 0.14 35.73 1.28
C ASN A 525 -0.51 35.10 2.51
N GLY A 526 -1.84 35.15 2.55
CA GLY A 526 -2.65 34.35 3.48
C GLY A 526 -3.40 33.29 2.70
N HIS A 527 -3.36 32.04 3.13
CA HIS A 527 -4.14 30.96 2.53
C HIS A 527 -5.15 30.46 3.55
N LYS A 528 -6.43 30.67 3.28
CA LYS A 528 -7.51 30.18 4.14
C LYS A 528 -8.09 28.90 3.57
N TYR A 529 -8.23 27.88 4.40
CA TYR A 529 -8.68 26.55 4.01
C TYR A 529 -10.07 26.27 4.59
N THR A 530 -10.90 25.57 3.83
CA THR A 530 -12.23 25.14 4.28
C THR A 530 -12.44 23.67 3.95
N TYR A 531 -13.12 22.96 4.85
CA TYR A 531 -13.36 21.52 4.76
C TYR A 531 -14.86 21.22 4.78
N ASP A 532 -15.23 20.08 4.19
CA ASP A 532 -16.57 19.53 4.32
C ASP A 532 -16.79 18.84 5.69
N ALA A 533 -17.94 18.21 5.88
CA ALA A 533 -18.25 17.53 7.15
C ALA A 533 -17.47 16.23 7.36
N ASN A 534 -17.02 15.60 6.26
CA ASN A 534 -16.20 14.39 6.28
C ASN A 534 -14.71 14.70 6.54
N GLY A 535 -14.34 15.98 6.56
CA GLY A 535 -12.97 16.44 6.75
C GLY A 535 -12.14 16.46 5.47
N ASN A 536 -12.77 16.52 4.29
CA ASN A 536 -12.07 16.72 3.02
C ASN A 536 -11.89 18.21 2.75
N LEU A 537 -10.72 18.63 2.24
CA LEU A 537 -10.48 20.00 1.83
C LEU A 537 -11.36 20.35 0.62
N VAL A 538 -12.16 21.41 0.69
CA VAL A 538 -13.08 21.82 -0.40
C VAL A 538 -12.77 23.17 -1.02
N TYR A 539 -12.04 24.03 -0.31
CA TYR A 539 -11.78 25.38 -0.79
C TYR A 539 -10.51 25.98 -0.18
N ILE A 540 -9.71 26.63 -1.03
CA ILE A 540 -8.58 27.47 -0.64
C ILE A 540 -8.82 28.86 -1.20
N ASN A 541 -8.76 29.87 -0.33
CA ASN A 541 -8.71 31.28 -0.72
C ASN A 541 -7.34 31.86 -0.42
N THR A 542 -6.68 32.42 -1.42
CA THR A 542 -5.42 33.12 -1.23
C THR A 542 -5.64 34.63 -1.22
N SER A 543 -5.32 35.28 -0.10
CA SER A 543 -5.21 36.73 -0.02
C SER A 543 -3.77 37.18 -0.24
N ARG A 544 -3.59 38.39 -0.77
CA ARG A 544 -2.26 39.00 -1.01
C ARG A 544 -2.20 40.40 -0.43
N VAL A 545 -1.19 40.66 0.41
CA VAL A 545 -0.91 42.04 0.87
C VAL A 545 -0.06 42.76 -0.18
N LYS A 546 -0.57 43.86 -0.72
CA LYS A 546 0.12 44.71 -1.70
C LYS A 546 1.21 45.56 -1.01
N LYS A 547 2.16 46.09 -1.78
CA LYS A 547 3.27 46.92 -1.27
C LYS A 547 2.81 48.22 -0.59
N ASP A 548 1.58 48.66 -0.84
CA ASP A 548 0.94 49.82 -0.19
C ASP A 548 0.21 49.44 1.13
N GLY A 549 0.31 48.19 1.57
CA GLY A 549 -0.29 47.68 2.80
C GLY A 549 -1.76 47.27 2.69
N LYS A 550 -2.38 47.37 1.51
CA LYS A 550 -3.78 46.94 1.30
C LYS A 550 -3.86 45.45 0.98
N GLU A 551 -4.85 44.77 1.57
CA GLU A 551 -5.11 43.35 1.32
C GLU A 551 -6.03 43.17 0.11
N ASP A 552 -5.61 42.33 -0.82
CA ASP A 552 -6.46 41.78 -1.87
C ASP A 552 -7.02 40.46 -1.34
N GLU A 553 -8.26 40.47 -0.83
CA GLU A 553 -8.83 39.35 -0.07
C GLU A 553 -9.08 38.08 -0.91
N LYS A 554 -8.98 38.16 -2.25
CA LYS A 554 -9.22 37.05 -3.19
C LYS A 554 -8.29 37.14 -4.42
N ALA A 555 -7.00 36.91 -4.21
CA ALA A 555 -6.01 36.92 -5.30
C ALA A 555 -6.13 35.67 -6.20
N THR A 556 -6.34 34.49 -5.60
CA THR A 556 -6.57 33.21 -6.30
C THR A 556 -7.50 32.32 -5.48
N GLU A 557 -8.26 31.45 -6.15
CA GLU A 557 -9.21 30.51 -5.54
C GLU A 557 -8.98 29.10 -6.10
N GLN A 558 -9.04 28.10 -5.21
CA GLN A 558 -9.02 26.68 -5.58
C GLN A 558 -10.23 26.01 -4.93
N LYS A 559 -10.96 25.17 -5.69
CA LYS A 559 -12.15 24.45 -5.20
C LYS A 559 -12.01 22.97 -5.49
N TYR A 560 -12.48 22.13 -4.57
CA TYR A 560 -12.41 20.67 -4.69
C TYR A 560 -13.78 20.04 -4.41
N LYS A 561 -14.12 19.02 -5.19
CA LYS A 561 -15.36 18.25 -5.04
C LYS A 561 -15.02 16.78 -4.78
N TRP A 562 -15.68 16.18 -3.80
CA TRP A 562 -15.45 14.81 -3.35
C TRP A 562 -16.72 13.98 -3.47
N ASP A 563 -16.57 12.66 -3.59
CA ASP A 563 -17.69 11.72 -3.56
C ASP A 563 -17.99 11.20 -2.15
N GLU A 564 -19.01 10.33 -2.05
CA GLU A 564 -19.50 9.75 -0.81
C GLU A 564 -18.48 8.88 -0.06
N GLU A 565 -17.42 8.45 -0.75
CA GLU A 565 -16.31 7.65 -0.23
C GLU A 565 -15.02 8.48 -0.03
N ASN A 566 -15.12 9.82 -0.08
CA ASN A 566 -14.00 10.76 0.07
C ASN A 566 -12.94 10.63 -1.05
N ARG A 567 -13.35 10.34 -2.29
CA ARG A 567 -12.49 10.37 -3.49
C ARG A 567 -12.69 11.69 -4.25
N LEU A 568 -11.61 12.29 -4.77
CA LEU A 568 -11.66 13.60 -5.42
C LEU A 568 -12.29 13.48 -6.80
N LEU A 569 -13.49 14.03 -7.02
CA LEU A 569 -14.17 13.99 -8.32
C LEU A 569 -13.72 15.07 -9.28
N ALA A 570 -13.46 16.28 -8.75
CA ALA A 570 -13.03 17.41 -9.57
C ALA A 570 -12.27 18.46 -8.75
N ALA A 571 -11.42 19.21 -9.42
CA ALA A 571 -10.70 20.37 -8.88
C ALA A 571 -10.84 21.55 -9.84
N ASP A 572 -11.15 22.74 -9.32
CA ASP A 572 -11.09 24.02 -10.04
C ASP A 572 -9.89 24.81 -9.53
N GLU A 573 -8.93 25.04 -10.41
CA GLU A 573 -7.67 25.71 -10.13
C GLU A 573 -7.65 27.05 -10.87
N ASN A 574 -8.28 28.07 -10.29
CA ASN A 574 -8.46 29.41 -10.90
C ASN A 574 -9.18 29.42 -12.26
N GLY A 575 -10.27 28.66 -12.40
CA GLY A 575 -11.08 28.55 -13.62
C GLY A 575 -10.70 27.39 -14.54
N PHE A 576 -9.66 26.64 -14.17
CA PHE A 576 -9.23 25.42 -14.85
C PHE A 576 -9.76 24.20 -14.11
N VAL A 577 -10.77 23.55 -14.68
CA VAL A 577 -11.42 22.38 -14.07
C VAL A 577 -10.78 21.09 -14.57
N SER A 578 -10.36 20.25 -13.63
CA SER A 578 -9.91 18.88 -13.87
C SER A 578 -10.89 17.89 -13.22
N ASN A 579 -11.09 16.74 -13.86
CA ASN A 579 -12.06 15.72 -13.42
C ASN A 579 -11.40 14.35 -13.31
N TYR A 580 -11.87 13.53 -12.37
CA TYR A 580 -11.31 12.24 -12.02
C TYR A 580 -12.39 11.17 -11.87
N TRP A 581 -12.09 9.94 -12.27
CA TRP A 581 -12.96 8.77 -12.14
C TRP A 581 -12.21 7.60 -11.52
N TYR A 582 -12.93 6.79 -10.73
CA TYR A 582 -12.37 5.68 -9.98
C TYR A 582 -13.10 4.38 -10.29
N ASP A 583 -12.40 3.25 -10.16
CA ASP A 583 -13.04 1.94 -10.19
C ASP A 583 -13.60 1.55 -8.81
N ALA A 584 -14.18 0.35 -8.72
CA ALA A 584 -14.77 -0.15 -7.48
C ALA A 584 -13.76 -0.33 -6.33
N ASP A 585 -12.47 -0.48 -6.63
CA ASP A 585 -11.42 -0.62 -5.61
C ASP A 585 -10.96 0.75 -5.09
N GLY A 586 -11.48 1.84 -5.68
CA GLY A 586 -11.11 3.20 -5.36
C GLY A 586 -9.86 3.68 -6.11
N GLU A 587 -9.40 2.96 -7.14
CA GLU A 587 -8.25 3.37 -7.93
C GLU A 587 -8.65 4.29 -9.08
N ARG A 588 -7.89 5.37 -9.28
CA ARG A 588 -8.12 6.33 -10.35
C ARG A 588 -7.91 5.66 -11.72
N THR A 589 -8.94 5.73 -12.56
CA THR A 589 -8.96 5.13 -13.90
C THR A 589 -8.89 6.18 -15.00
N VAL A 590 -9.43 7.37 -14.76
CA VAL A 590 -9.41 8.47 -15.74
C VAL A 590 -9.13 9.78 -15.03
N LYS A 591 -8.36 10.62 -15.71
CA LYS A 591 -8.11 12.00 -15.36
C LYS A 591 -8.22 12.85 -16.61
N THR A 592 -9.03 13.88 -16.59
CA THR A 592 -9.10 14.87 -17.68
C THR A 592 -8.64 16.21 -17.16
N SER A 593 -7.76 16.88 -17.89
CA SER A 593 -7.37 18.27 -17.62
C SER A 593 -7.86 19.16 -18.74
N GLY A 594 -8.53 20.26 -18.41
CA GLY A 594 -9.03 21.20 -19.41
C GLY A 594 -8.20 22.47 -19.47
N GLU A 595 -7.75 22.84 -20.66
CA GLU A 595 -7.43 24.24 -20.98
C GLU A 595 -8.77 24.95 -21.18
N ASN A 596 -9.03 25.98 -20.36
CA ASN A 596 -10.15 26.88 -20.54
C ASN A 596 -9.61 28.17 -21.15
N GLU A 597 -9.81 28.39 -22.45
CA GLU A 597 -9.60 29.73 -23.03
C GLU A 597 -10.86 30.53 -22.76
N ALA A 598 -10.78 31.57 -21.92
CA ALA A 598 -11.90 32.47 -21.66
C ALA A 598 -11.48 33.93 -21.94
N ILE A 599 -12.24 34.60 -22.79
CA ILE A 599 -12.05 36.01 -23.14
C ILE A 599 -13.07 36.83 -22.36
N TYR A 600 -12.58 37.82 -21.62
CA TYR A 600 -13.41 38.79 -20.90
C TYR A 600 -13.18 40.19 -21.48
N VAL A 601 -14.26 40.90 -21.81
CA VAL A 601 -14.23 42.31 -22.23
C VAL A 601 -14.99 43.11 -21.17
N ASN A 602 -14.34 44.11 -20.56
CA ASN A 602 -14.92 44.91 -19.47
C ASN A 602 -15.46 44.09 -18.29
N SER A 603 -14.76 43.01 -17.91
CA SER A 603 -15.19 42.07 -16.86
C SER A 603 -16.46 41.27 -17.18
N GLU A 604 -16.97 41.32 -18.42
CA GLU A 604 -18.03 40.44 -18.92
C GLU A 604 -17.44 39.33 -19.80
N PHE A 605 -17.88 38.09 -19.56
CA PHE A 605 -17.48 36.94 -20.37
C PHE A 605 -17.94 37.15 -21.81
N SER A 606 -17.00 37.10 -22.76
CA SER A 606 -17.22 37.39 -24.19
C SER A 606 -16.99 36.18 -25.10
N GLY A 607 -16.47 35.07 -24.58
CA GLY A 607 -16.37 33.79 -25.28
C GLY A 607 -15.32 32.86 -24.66
N GLY A 608 -15.46 31.55 -24.85
CA GLY A 608 -14.47 30.60 -24.37
C GLY A 608 -14.69 29.16 -24.84
N ASN A 609 -13.70 28.30 -24.63
CA ASN A 609 -13.70 26.89 -25.04
C ASN A 609 -13.25 25.98 -23.88
N THR A 610 -14.03 24.94 -23.61
CA THR A 610 -13.70 23.92 -22.60
C THR A 610 -13.08 22.70 -23.27
N GLY A 611 -11.75 22.54 -23.16
CA GLY A 611 -11.07 21.35 -23.68
C GLY A 611 -11.24 20.14 -22.76
N THR A 612 -11.77 19.01 -23.26
CA THR A 612 -11.72 17.70 -22.57
C THR A 612 -10.77 16.72 -23.26
N ALA A 613 -10.02 17.19 -24.26
CA ALA A 613 -9.20 16.35 -25.13
C ALA A 613 -7.89 15.87 -24.47
N ARG A 614 -7.40 16.59 -23.43
CA ARG A 614 -6.23 16.17 -22.65
C ARG A 614 -6.69 15.26 -21.52
N PHE A 615 -6.33 13.98 -21.62
CA PHE A 615 -6.67 12.98 -20.62
C PHE A 615 -5.53 11.99 -20.39
N SER A 616 -5.54 11.39 -19.20
CA SER A 616 -4.79 10.19 -18.85
C SER A 616 -5.77 9.08 -18.48
N LEU A 617 -5.62 7.93 -19.12
CA LEU A 617 -6.42 6.73 -18.97
C LEU A 617 -5.55 5.63 -18.35
N TYR A 618 -5.77 5.37 -17.07
CA TYR A 618 -5.02 4.37 -16.30
C TYR A 618 -5.67 3.00 -16.51
N VAL A 619 -5.29 2.34 -17.61
CA VAL A 619 -5.81 1.02 -17.97
C VAL A 619 -5.48 -0.02 -16.89
N SER A 620 -4.26 0.06 -16.37
CA SER A 620 -3.75 -0.73 -15.26
C SER A 620 -2.48 -0.06 -14.74
N PRO A 621 -1.85 -0.54 -13.66
CA PRO A 621 -0.50 -0.10 -13.28
C PRO A 621 0.55 -0.27 -14.39
N TYR A 622 0.25 -1.07 -15.42
CA TYR A 622 1.17 -1.47 -16.48
C TYR A 622 1.06 -0.62 -17.76
N LEU A 623 -0.03 0.10 -17.97
CA LEU A 623 -0.24 0.89 -19.18
C LEU A 623 -1.14 2.10 -18.88
N VAL A 624 -0.65 3.28 -19.24
CA VAL A 624 -1.40 4.54 -19.20
C VAL A 624 -1.52 5.08 -20.61
N ALA A 625 -2.75 5.20 -21.10
CA ALA A 625 -3.05 5.76 -22.41
C ALA A 625 -3.43 7.25 -22.28
N GLY A 626 -3.31 7.99 -23.37
CA GLY A 626 -3.67 9.41 -23.42
C GLY A 626 -4.10 9.84 -24.81
N GLN A 627 -4.15 11.15 -25.02
CA GLN A 627 -4.65 11.78 -26.25
C GLN A 627 -3.96 11.23 -27.52
N GLY A 628 -4.76 10.98 -28.56
CA GLY A 628 -4.28 10.51 -29.86
C GLY A 628 -3.87 9.02 -29.88
N GLY A 629 -4.20 8.25 -28.84
CA GLY A 629 -3.80 6.84 -28.69
C GLY A 629 -2.36 6.64 -28.22
N LYS A 630 -1.65 7.71 -27.83
CA LYS A 630 -0.34 7.62 -27.18
C LYS A 630 -0.46 6.87 -25.86
N TYR A 631 0.55 6.10 -25.51
CA TYR A 631 0.60 5.45 -24.21
C TYR A 631 2.02 5.36 -23.66
N THR A 632 2.09 5.21 -22.34
CA THR A 632 3.28 4.78 -21.62
C THR A 632 3.02 3.39 -21.05
N LYS A 633 3.85 2.44 -21.41
CA LYS A 633 3.85 1.07 -20.89
C LYS A 633 4.94 0.93 -19.83
N HIS A 634 4.62 0.30 -18.72
CA HIS A 634 5.51 0.13 -17.58
C HIS A 634 5.88 -1.34 -17.37
N ILE A 635 7.18 -1.60 -17.28
CA ILE A 635 7.73 -2.92 -16.96
C ILE A 635 8.17 -2.92 -15.50
N TYR A 636 7.80 -3.98 -14.77
CA TYR A 636 8.06 -4.11 -13.34
C TYR A 636 8.92 -5.33 -13.02
N VAL A 637 9.73 -5.21 -11.97
CA VAL A 637 10.33 -6.34 -11.24
C VAL A 637 9.87 -6.25 -9.79
N GLY A 638 9.02 -7.19 -9.37
CA GLY A 638 8.34 -7.09 -8.09
C GLY A 638 7.38 -5.90 -8.08
N SER A 639 7.54 -5.00 -7.11
CA SER A 639 6.80 -3.74 -7.01
C SER A 639 7.49 -2.54 -7.67
N GLN A 640 8.73 -2.71 -8.13
CA GLN A 640 9.53 -1.61 -8.69
C GLN A 640 9.31 -1.48 -10.20
N ARG A 641 8.94 -0.26 -10.64
CA ARG A 641 8.97 0.13 -12.05
C ARG A 641 10.43 0.24 -12.50
N ILE A 642 10.80 -0.52 -13.52
CA ILE A 642 12.17 -0.53 -14.04
C ILE A 642 12.27 0.17 -15.39
N VAL A 643 11.21 0.13 -16.21
CA VAL A 643 11.19 0.74 -17.55
C VAL A 643 9.84 1.38 -17.83
N SER A 644 9.86 2.56 -18.44
CA SER A 644 8.73 3.15 -19.17
C SER A 644 9.05 3.17 -20.65
N LYS A 645 8.14 2.61 -21.46
CA LYS A 645 8.27 2.51 -22.92
C LYS A 645 7.11 3.23 -23.57
N LEU A 646 7.39 4.13 -24.50
CA LEU A 646 6.35 4.87 -25.21
C LEU A 646 5.85 4.10 -26.43
N GLY A 647 4.56 4.28 -26.72
CA GLY A 647 3.95 3.83 -27.97
C GLY A 647 2.81 4.75 -28.38
N ASP A 648 2.26 4.51 -29.56
CA ASP A 648 1.14 5.26 -30.11
C ASP A 648 0.01 4.34 -30.58
N LEU A 649 -1.00 4.92 -31.24
CA LEU A 649 -2.15 4.15 -31.72
C LEU A 649 -1.73 3.02 -32.68
N ALA A 650 -0.70 3.23 -33.50
CA ALA A 650 -0.19 2.25 -34.44
C ALA A 650 0.68 1.18 -33.77
N SER A 651 1.19 1.45 -32.57
CA SER A 651 1.88 0.44 -31.76
C SER A 651 0.92 -0.63 -31.21
N TYR A 652 -0.39 -0.39 -31.08
CA TYR A 652 -1.31 -1.47 -30.70
C TYR A 652 -1.45 -2.49 -31.83
N GLY A 653 -1.59 -3.78 -31.51
CA GLY A 653 -1.91 -4.77 -32.53
C GLY A 653 -3.34 -4.64 -33.04
N ALA A 654 -4.32 -4.61 -32.12
CA ALA A 654 -5.70 -4.26 -32.39
C ALA A 654 -6.04 -2.87 -31.84
N ASP A 655 -6.77 -2.05 -32.62
CA ASP A 655 -7.31 -0.77 -32.15
C ASP A 655 -8.19 -1.02 -30.90
N PRO A 656 -7.84 -0.46 -29.73
CA PRO A 656 -8.60 -0.67 -28.49
C PRO A 656 -10.10 -0.35 -28.60
N ARG A 657 -10.49 0.52 -29.53
CA ARG A 657 -11.90 0.89 -29.76
C ARG A 657 -12.69 -0.17 -30.52
N ARG A 658 -11.99 -1.12 -31.16
CA ARG A 658 -12.57 -2.18 -32.01
C ARG A 658 -12.54 -3.55 -31.35
N ILE A 659 -11.94 -3.67 -30.17
CA ILE A 659 -11.95 -4.88 -29.38
C ILE A 659 -13.34 -5.03 -28.72
N PRO A 660 -13.97 -6.22 -28.75
CA PRO A 660 -15.25 -6.47 -28.09
C PRO A 660 -15.20 -6.05 -26.62
N TYR A 661 -16.26 -5.36 -26.18
CA TYR A 661 -16.33 -4.84 -24.83
C TYR A 661 -16.41 -5.95 -23.79
N ALA A 662 -15.93 -5.68 -22.58
CA ALA A 662 -16.06 -6.55 -21.43
C ALA A 662 -17.54 -6.91 -21.22
N GLY A 663 -17.80 -8.18 -20.90
CA GLY A 663 -19.16 -8.71 -20.82
C GLY A 663 -19.64 -9.38 -22.11
N ASN A 664 -18.95 -9.22 -23.24
CA ASN A 664 -19.29 -9.90 -24.49
C ASN A 664 -19.17 -11.44 -24.39
N GLU A 665 -18.23 -11.95 -23.59
CA GLU A 665 -18.08 -13.38 -23.29
C GLU A 665 -18.61 -13.74 -21.89
N ALA A 666 -19.37 -12.84 -21.25
CA ALA A 666 -20.03 -13.11 -19.98
C ALA A 666 -21.41 -13.73 -20.22
N ASP A 667 -21.63 -14.92 -19.65
CA ASP A 667 -22.83 -15.72 -19.92
C ASP A 667 -24.12 -14.97 -19.53
N GLY A 668 -24.91 -14.56 -20.53
CA GLY A 668 -26.25 -13.99 -20.32
C GLY A 668 -26.31 -12.53 -19.84
N LEU A 669 -25.20 -11.77 -19.94
CA LEU A 669 -25.13 -10.38 -19.49
C LEU A 669 -24.90 -9.41 -20.66
N ILE A 670 -25.55 -8.25 -20.62
CA ILE A 670 -25.35 -7.15 -21.57
C ILE A 670 -25.15 -5.86 -20.78
N ILE A 671 -24.03 -5.19 -20.99
CA ILE A 671 -23.69 -3.91 -20.35
C ILE A 671 -24.11 -2.76 -21.25
N ASN A 672 -24.85 -1.79 -20.70
CA ASN A 672 -25.24 -0.59 -21.45
C ASN A 672 -24.15 0.50 -21.34
N TYR A 673 -23.12 0.39 -22.20
CA TYR A 673 -22.04 1.38 -22.28
C TYR A 673 -22.50 2.75 -22.77
N LYS A 674 -23.57 2.82 -23.58
CA LYS A 674 -24.14 4.09 -24.05
C LYS A 674 -24.68 4.92 -22.88
N ASP A 675 -25.44 4.30 -21.99
CA ASP A 675 -25.99 4.98 -20.82
C ASP A 675 -24.87 5.38 -19.84
N LYS A 676 -23.87 4.51 -19.64
CA LYS A 676 -22.72 4.85 -18.79
C LYS A 676 -21.93 6.05 -19.35
N TYR A 677 -21.68 6.10 -20.66
CA TYR A 677 -21.02 7.23 -21.32
C TYR A 677 -21.81 8.54 -21.13
N ALA A 678 -23.12 8.51 -21.38
CA ALA A 678 -23.99 9.68 -21.22
C ALA A 678 -23.99 10.22 -19.77
N LYS A 679 -23.98 9.32 -18.77
CA LYS A 679 -23.90 9.70 -17.36
C LYS A 679 -22.56 10.36 -17.00
N GLN A 680 -21.43 9.82 -17.48
CA GLN A 680 -20.13 10.46 -17.24
C GLN A 680 -20.00 11.82 -17.92
N LEU A 681 -20.55 11.97 -19.12
CA LEU A 681 -20.60 13.26 -19.82
C LEU A 681 -21.42 14.29 -19.02
N GLN A 682 -22.55 13.87 -18.44
CA GLN A 682 -23.34 14.72 -17.55
C GLN A 682 -22.58 15.07 -16.27
N SER A 683 -21.85 14.11 -15.67
CA SER A 683 -21.03 14.33 -14.48
C SER A 683 -19.98 15.45 -14.69
N ILE A 684 -19.36 15.54 -15.87
CA ILE A 684 -18.49 16.69 -16.22
C ILE A 684 -19.26 18.00 -16.11
N LYS A 685 -20.43 18.11 -16.75
CA LYS A 685 -21.24 19.34 -16.75
C LYS A 685 -21.66 19.73 -15.33
N ASP A 686 -22.00 18.73 -14.51
CA ASP A 686 -22.37 18.93 -13.11
C ASP A 686 -21.18 19.39 -12.25
N ASN A 687 -19.95 18.96 -12.57
CA ASN A 687 -18.74 19.44 -11.90
C ASN A 687 -18.43 20.91 -12.25
N TYR A 688 -18.50 21.30 -13.52
CA TYR A 688 -18.36 22.70 -13.93
C TYR A 688 -19.40 23.59 -13.25
N LYS A 689 -20.66 23.15 -13.24
CA LYS A 689 -21.76 23.84 -12.56
C LYS A 689 -21.51 23.97 -11.05
N ALA A 690 -20.97 22.94 -10.39
CA ALA A 690 -20.68 22.96 -8.96
C ALA A 690 -19.61 24.00 -8.57
N PHE A 691 -18.75 24.40 -9.52
CA PHE A 691 -17.74 25.44 -9.30
C PHE A 691 -18.14 26.83 -9.82
N ASP A 692 -19.39 26.97 -10.28
CA ASP A 692 -19.90 28.17 -10.97
C ASP A 692 -19.10 28.52 -12.25
N GLN A 693 -18.53 27.51 -12.91
CA GLN A 693 -17.79 27.67 -14.16
C GLN A 693 -18.67 27.31 -15.37
N PRO A 694 -18.64 28.08 -16.47
CA PRO A 694 -19.40 27.73 -17.67
C PRO A 694 -18.78 26.52 -18.37
N TYR A 695 -19.61 25.54 -18.74
CA TYR A 695 -19.22 24.47 -19.64
C TYR A 695 -19.48 24.88 -21.09
N ASN A 696 -18.43 25.19 -21.84
CA ASN A 696 -18.49 25.58 -23.26
C ASN A 696 -17.94 24.49 -24.18
N GLY A 697 -17.90 23.24 -23.70
CA GLY A 697 -17.41 22.08 -24.45
C GLY A 697 -18.42 21.60 -25.48
N LYS A 698 -17.92 21.06 -26.60
CA LYS A 698 -18.76 20.33 -27.57
C LYS A 698 -18.81 18.85 -27.17
N ASP A 699 -20.02 18.33 -27.00
CA ASP A 699 -20.25 16.91 -26.74
C ASP A 699 -19.82 16.05 -27.95
N ASN A 700 -19.13 14.94 -27.71
CA ASN A 700 -18.81 13.96 -28.75
C ASN A 700 -19.86 12.85 -28.84
N ASP A 701 -20.72 12.93 -29.85
CA ASP A 701 -21.73 11.90 -30.12
C ASP A 701 -21.16 10.64 -30.80
N ASP A 702 -19.93 10.72 -31.36
CA ASP A 702 -19.24 9.62 -32.04
C ASP A 702 -18.15 9.00 -31.13
N TYR A 703 -18.57 8.48 -29.98
CA TYR A 703 -17.68 7.82 -29.01
C TYR A 703 -17.32 6.37 -29.41
N VAL A 704 -18.03 5.79 -30.38
CA VAL A 704 -17.85 4.42 -30.88
C VAL A 704 -16.75 4.36 -31.94
N ASP A 705 -16.73 5.31 -32.89
CA ASP A 705 -15.64 5.43 -33.86
C ASP A 705 -14.53 6.37 -33.38
N GLY A 706 -14.83 7.22 -32.39
CA GLY A 706 -13.85 7.90 -31.54
C GLY A 706 -13.07 9.00 -32.26
N GLN A 707 -13.75 9.90 -32.98
CA GLN A 707 -13.11 11.01 -33.71
C GLN A 707 -12.24 11.92 -32.81
N GLY A 708 -12.48 11.97 -31.49
CA GLY A 708 -11.63 12.65 -30.51
C GLY A 708 -10.41 11.85 -29.99
N PHE A 709 -10.43 10.53 -30.15
CA PHE A 709 -9.30 9.65 -29.79
C PHE A 709 -8.17 9.69 -30.84
N CYS A 710 -8.41 10.21 -32.05
CA CYS A 710 -7.45 10.26 -33.16
C CYS A 710 -7.09 11.69 -33.66
N CYS A 711 -5.78 11.93 -33.72
CA CYS A 711 -4.92 12.88 -34.47
C CYS A 711 -5.33 14.31 -34.91
N ASN A 712 -6.57 14.77 -34.81
CA ASN A 712 -6.91 16.15 -35.19
C ASN A 712 -6.91 17.11 -34.00
N ASP A 713 -5.76 17.21 -33.34
CA ASP A 713 -5.48 18.30 -32.41
C ASP A 713 -5.14 19.58 -33.19
N ALA A 714 -5.98 20.61 -33.08
CA ALA A 714 -5.77 21.93 -33.70
C ALA A 714 -5.15 22.96 -32.73
N THR A 715 -4.70 22.54 -31.55
CA THR A 715 -4.07 23.42 -30.55
C THR A 715 -2.82 24.11 -31.09
N PRO A 716 -2.46 25.30 -30.57
CA PRO A 716 -1.21 25.97 -30.88
C PRO A 716 0.03 25.12 -30.61
N GLU A 717 0.02 24.22 -29.63
CA GLU A 717 1.10 23.28 -29.30
C GLU A 717 1.19 22.17 -30.34
N ALA A 718 0.06 21.59 -30.76
CA ALA A 718 0.01 20.66 -31.88
C ALA A 718 0.36 21.36 -33.21
N ALA A 719 0.01 22.63 -33.37
CA ALA A 719 0.38 23.46 -34.50
C ALA A 719 1.88 23.83 -34.49
N GLN A 720 2.46 24.15 -33.33
CA GLN A 720 3.90 24.38 -33.15
C GLN A 720 4.68 23.08 -33.32
N ALA A 721 4.15 21.94 -32.87
CA ALA A 721 4.67 20.63 -33.22
C ALA A 721 4.57 20.39 -34.73
N ARG A 722 3.45 20.74 -35.40
CA ARG A 722 3.24 20.68 -36.86
C ARG A 722 4.11 21.66 -37.67
N VAL A 723 4.52 22.79 -37.09
CA VAL A 723 5.40 23.78 -37.72
C VAL A 723 6.88 23.44 -37.49
N ARG A 724 7.26 22.94 -36.30
CA ARG A 724 8.59 22.38 -36.04
C ARG A 724 8.84 21.06 -36.79
N THR A 725 7.79 20.28 -37.08
CA THR A 725 7.85 19.09 -37.97
C THR A 725 7.97 19.47 -39.46
N ARG A 726 7.59 20.69 -39.88
CA ARG A 726 7.85 21.19 -41.25
C ARG A 726 9.27 21.76 -41.41
N ALA A 727 9.86 22.27 -40.33
CA ALA A 727 11.23 22.80 -40.33
C ALA A 727 12.31 21.74 -40.07
N VAL A 728 11.93 20.54 -39.63
CA VAL A 728 12.82 19.38 -39.45
C VAL A 728 12.15 18.18 -40.10
N ASN A 729 12.59 17.81 -41.30
CA ASN A 729 12.10 16.63 -42.03
C ASN A 729 12.11 15.38 -41.11
N GLY A 730 10.93 14.80 -40.82
CA GLY A 730 10.82 13.40 -40.39
C GLY A 730 10.20 13.07 -39.01
N ASN A 731 9.19 13.80 -38.52
CA ASN A 731 8.64 13.59 -37.17
C ASN A 731 7.38 12.70 -37.03
N PHE A 732 6.99 11.98 -38.08
CA PHE A 732 6.47 10.62 -37.87
C PHE A 732 7.53 9.69 -38.43
N LYS A 733 8.34 9.17 -37.52
CA LYS A 733 9.31 8.14 -37.85
C LYS A 733 8.58 6.80 -38.02
N PRO A 734 9.15 5.80 -38.73
CA PRO A 734 8.51 4.50 -38.93
C PRO A 734 8.02 3.89 -37.61
N ASN A 735 6.96 3.09 -37.66
CA ASN A 735 6.22 2.52 -36.50
C ASN A 735 7.12 1.98 -35.36
N ASP A 736 8.33 1.49 -35.67
CA ASP A 736 9.28 0.96 -34.69
C ASP A 736 10.04 2.02 -33.86
N ASP A 737 9.97 3.32 -34.21
CA ASP A 737 10.81 4.34 -33.58
C ASP A 737 10.23 4.91 -32.27
N TYR A 738 8.91 4.91 -32.08
CA TYR A 738 8.31 5.23 -30.76
C TYR A 738 8.60 4.13 -29.74
N GLU A 739 8.53 2.87 -30.15
CA GLU A 739 8.83 1.71 -29.29
C GLU A 739 10.32 1.62 -28.89
N LYS A 740 11.21 2.38 -29.55
CA LYS A 740 12.61 2.56 -29.13
C LYS A 740 12.77 3.60 -28.02
N MET A 741 11.75 4.43 -27.73
CA MET A 741 11.76 5.37 -26.62
C MET A 741 11.51 4.63 -25.30
N GLN A 742 12.61 4.12 -24.73
CA GLN A 742 12.62 3.38 -23.47
C GLN A 742 13.41 4.15 -22.42
N PHE A 743 12.84 4.25 -21.23
CA PHE A 743 13.34 5.02 -20.12
C PHE A 743 13.51 4.12 -18.90
N TYR A 744 14.76 3.91 -18.50
CA TYR A 744 15.18 3.00 -17.44
C TYR A 744 15.35 3.76 -16.13
N TYR A 745 14.62 3.35 -15.10
CA TYR A 745 14.59 4.05 -13.81
C TYR A 745 15.68 3.56 -12.88
N HIS A 746 16.36 4.54 -12.26
CA HIS A 746 17.34 4.36 -11.20
C HIS A 746 16.87 5.15 -9.98
N PRO A 747 16.00 4.54 -9.13
CA PRO A 747 15.41 5.23 -8.01
C PRO A 747 16.37 5.37 -6.82
N ASP A 748 16.03 6.27 -5.90
CA ASP A 748 16.66 6.36 -4.59
C ASP A 748 16.18 5.25 -3.62
N HIS A 749 16.54 5.35 -2.33
CA HIS A 749 16.12 4.37 -1.30
C HIS A 749 14.62 4.41 -0.98
N LEU A 750 13.93 5.49 -1.32
CA LEU A 750 12.48 5.68 -1.14
C LEU A 750 11.68 5.18 -2.36
N GLY A 751 12.36 4.77 -3.43
CA GLY A 751 11.73 4.44 -4.71
C GLY A 751 11.42 5.66 -5.57
N SER A 752 11.81 6.87 -5.17
CA SER A 752 11.58 8.10 -5.95
C SER A 752 12.42 8.07 -7.23
N SER A 753 11.88 8.60 -8.33
CA SER A 753 12.64 8.75 -9.58
C SER A 753 13.82 9.70 -9.34
N SER A 754 15.05 9.21 -9.43
CA SER A 754 16.27 10.03 -9.24
C SER A 754 17.04 10.19 -10.54
N TYR A 755 17.51 9.09 -11.15
CA TYR A 755 18.08 9.12 -12.50
C TYR A 755 17.25 8.27 -13.45
N ILE A 756 17.14 8.72 -14.70
CA ILE A 756 16.51 7.96 -15.79
C ILE A 756 17.46 7.94 -16.97
N THR A 757 17.76 6.74 -17.49
CA THR A 757 18.58 6.57 -18.69
C THR A 757 17.75 6.12 -19.89
N ASN A 758 18.11 6.54 -21.10
CA ASN A 758 17.47 6.07 -22.33
C ASN A 758 17.98 4.66 -22.74
N LEU A 759 17.50 4.16 -23.89
CA LEU A 759 17.93 2.86 -24.46
C LEU A 759 19.43 2.80 -24.79
N ASP A 760 20.07 3.95 -25.07
CA ASP A 760 21.51 4.06 -25.34
C ASP A 760 22.35 4.17 -24.06
N GLY A 761 21.73 4.11 -22.88
CA GLY A 761 22.40 4.21 -21.59
C GLY A 761 22.84 5.63 -21.21
N GLU A 762 22.29 6.64 -21.87
CA GLU A 762 22.56 8.06 -21.59
C GLU A 762 21.53 8.62 -20.61
N VAL A 763 21.95 9.54 -19.74
CA VAL A 763 21.05 10.19 -18.77
C VAL A 763 20.05 11.08 -19.53
N ALA A 764 18.78 10.67 -19.49
CA ALA A 764 17.66 11.39 -20.06
C ALA A 764 17.10 12.43 -19.08
N GLN A 765 17.05 12.08 -17.79
CA GLN A 765 16.53 12.93 -16.74
C GLN A 765 17.25 12.68 -15.41
N HIS A 766 17.46 13.74 -14.64
CA HIS A 766 18.00 13.73 -13.28
C HIS A 766 17.08 14.58 -12.39
N ILE A 767 16.63 14.02 -11.28
CA ILE A 767 15.65 14.63 -10.37
C ILE A 767 16.14 14.43 -8.93
N GLU A 768 16.08 15.50 -8.14
CA GLU A 768 16.33 15.47 -6.71
C GLU A 768 15.18 16.17 -5.98
N TYR A 769 14.94 15.78 -4.73
CA TYR A 769 13.82 16.27 -3.93
C TYR A 769 14.30 16.93 -2.64
N VAL A 770 13.54 17.92 -2.17
CA VAL A 770 13.57 18.27 -0.74
C VAL A 770 12.79 17.20 0.05
N PRO A 771 12.96 17.09 1.38
CA PRO A 771 12.50 15.93 2.14
C PRO A 771 11.02 15.56 2.02
N PHE A 772 10.14 16.53 1.80
CA PHE A 772 8.69 16.32 1.71
C PHE A 772 8.18 16.21 0.25
N GLY A 773 9.07 16.03 -0.72
CA GLY A 773 8.71 15.64 -2.08
C GLY A 773 8.57 16.77 -3.11
N GLU A 774 8.84 18.03 -2.74
CA GLU A 774 9.02 19.10 -3.73
C GLU A 774 10.32 18.87 -4.51
N VAL A 775 10.28 19.14 -5.81
CA VAL A 775 11.44 18.98 -6.69
C VAL A 775 12.48 20.06 -6.38
N PHE A 776 13.69 19.63 -5.98
CA PHE A 776 14.84 20.47 -5.71
C PHE A 776 15.65 20.73 -6.98
N ILE A 777 15.98 19.67 -7.73
CA ILE A 777 16.71 19.74 -8.99
C ILE A 777 15.96 18.93 -10.03
N GLU A 778 15.86 19.48 -11.23
CA GLU A 778 15.40 18.74 -12.38
C GLU A 778 16.16 19.16 -13.63
N GLU A 779 16.84 18.20 -14.23
CA GLU A 779 17.57 18.37 -15.49
C GLU A 779 17.06 17.37 -16.50
N ARG A 780 16.81 17.82 -17.74
CA ARG A 780 16.24 16.99 -18.82
C ARG A 780 17.06 17.16 -20.11
N ASN A 781 17.28 16.04 -20.81
CA ASN A 781 17.97 15.99 -22.11
C ASN A 781 17.06 15.47 -23.24
N ASN A 782 15.76 15.36 -22.99
CA ASN A 782 14.75 14.88 -23.91
C ASN A 782 13.42 15.65 -23.74
N THR A 783 12.44 15.37 -24.59
CA THR A 783 11.11 15.99 -24.53
C THR A 783 10.11 15.22 -23.65
N TRP A 784 10.39 13.97 -23.31
CA TRP A 784 9.53 13.17 -22.44
C TRP A 784 9.87 13.41 -20.97
N ASN A 785 8.85 13.67 -20.16
CA ASN A 785 8.95 13.84 -18.73
C ASN A 785 8.20 12.69 -18.02
N THR A 786 8.80 12.09 -17.00
CA THR A 786 8.06 11.15 -16.15
C THR A 786 7.10 11.94 -15.26
N PRO A 787 5.81 11.57 -15.18
CA PRO A 787 4.91 12.13 -14.18
C PRO A 787 5.10 11.43 -12.81
N TYR A 788 5.79 10.29 -12.78
CA TYR A 788 6.08 9.54 -11.55
C TYR A 788 7.37 10.05 -10.91
N LEU A 789 7.23 10.80 -9.82
CA LEU A 789 8.32 11.54 -9.18
C LEU A 789 8.62 10.98 -7.77
N PHE A 790 8.30 11.72 -6.72
CA PHE A 790 8.53 11.34 -5.32
C PHE A 790 7.79 10.04 -4.96
N ASN A 791 8.48 9.10 -4.30
CA ASN A 791 7.96 7.76 -3.98
C ASN A 791 7.40 6.97 -5.19
N ALA A 792 7.82 7.33 -6.41
CA ALA A 792 7.27 6.85 -7.68
C ALA A 792 5.76 7.09 -7.86
N LYS A 793 5.18 8.02 -7.11
CA LYS A 793 3.80 8.47 -7.23
C LYS A 793 3.65 9.51 -8.32
N GLU A 794 2.48 9.51 -8.94
CA GLU A 794 2.17 10.45 -10.00
C GLU A 794 1.94 11.83 -9.41
N PHE A 795 2.65 12.83 -9.93
CA PHE A 795 2.44 14.23 -9.65
C PHE A 795 1.45 14.81 -10.66
N ASP A 796 0.30 15.24 -10.16
CA ASP A 796 -0.72 15.91 -10.94
C ASP A 796 -0.34 17.38 -11.12
N GLU A 797 0.25 17.71 -12.27
CA GLU A 797 0.68 19.08 -12.60
C GLU A 797 -0.48 20.08 -12.52
N GLU A 798 -1.72 19.64 -12.77
CA GLU A 798 -2.89 20.49 -12.72
C GLU A 798 -3.30 20.94 -11.30
N THR A 799 -3.04 20.13 -10.26
CA THR A 799 -3.35 20.47 -8.85
C THR A 799 -2.12 20.74 -8.01
N GLY A 800 -0.93 20.33 -8.47
CA GLY A 800 0.29 20.35 -7.67
C GLY A 800 0.36 19.24 -6.61
N MET A 801 -0.45 18.18 -6.73
CA MET A 801 -0.58 17.13 -5.71
C MET A 801 -0.07 15.78 -6.22
N TYR A 802 0.40 14.94 -5.29
CA TYR A 802 0.68 13.54 -5.57
C TYR A 802 -0.53 12.65 -5.31
N TYR A 803 -0.86 11.77 -6.26
CA TYR A 803 -1.88 10.74 -6.08
C TYR A 803 -1.26 9.44 -5.52
N TYR A 804 -1.72 9.02 -4.34
CA TYR A 804 -1.19 7.83 -3.66
C TYR A 804 -2.05 6.58 -3.77
N GLY A 805 -3.27 6.67 -4.31
CA GLY A 805 -4.29 5.63 -4.26
C GLY A 805 -5.48 6.10 -3.45
N ALA A 806 -5.38 5.98 -2.13
CA ALA A 806 -6.44 6.37 -1.19
C ALA A 806 -6.64 7.88 -1.05
N ARG A 807 -5.57 8.67 -1.22
CA ARG A 807 -5.53 10.10 -0.85
C ARG A 807 -4.61 10.90 -1.78
N TYR A 808 -4.79 12.22 -1.73
CA TYR A 808 -3.96 13.21 -2.41
C TYR A 808 -3.06 13.91 -1.39
N TYR A 809 -1.77 13.98 -1.71
CA TYR A 809 -0.73 14.58 -0.88
C TYR A 809 -0.21 15.87 -1.52
N GLU A 810 -0.22 16.98 -0.78
CA GLU A 810 0.33 18.25 -1.26
C GLU A 810 1.74 18.46 -0.63
N PRO A 811 2.81 18.44 -1.44
CA PRO A 811 4.18 18.37 -0.93
C PRO A 811 4.67 19.68 -0.28
N ARG A 812 4.13 20.84 -0.67
CA ARG A 812 4.54 22.15 -0.12
C ARG A 812 4.03 22.37 1.30
N LEU A 813 2.80 22.00 1.58
CA LEU A 813 2.16 21.98 2.89
C LEU A 813 2.59 20.75 3.71
N SER A 814 3.04 19.70 3.03
CA SER A 814 3.45 18.44 3.65
C SER A 814 2.30 17.72 4.37
N LEU A 815 1.10 17.80 3.80
CA LEU A 815 -0.14 17.27 4.37
C LEU A 815 -0.96 16.45 3.36
N TRP A 816 -1.76 15.52 3.87
CA TRP A 816 -2.86 14.92 3.12
C TRP A 816 -4.04 15.89 2.98
N MET A 817 -4.74 15.86 1.85
CA MET A 817 -5.90 16.74 1.59
C MET A 817 -7.24 16.19 2.12
N SER A 818 -7.24 14.94 2.60
CA SER A 818 -8.38 14.29 3.22
C SER A 818 -7.96 13.45 4.42
N VAL A 819 -8.95 13.10 5.26
CA VAL A 819 -8.75 12.28 6.46
C VAL A 819 -8.27 10.86 6.11
N ASP A 820 -7.53 10.26 7.02
CA ASP A 820 -7.05 8.89 6.94
C ASP A 820 -8.21 7.93 7.22
N ARG A 821 -8.42 6.95 6.34
CA ARG A 821 -9.44 5.91 6.53
C ARG A 821 -9.19 5.06 7.79
N PHE A 822 -7.95 5.03 8.29
CA PHE A 822 -7.51 4.35 9.51
C PHE A 822 -7.12 5.30 10.64
N GLN A 823 -7.59 6.55 10.64
CA GLN A 823 -7.23 7.57 11.65
C GLN A 823 -7.38 7.09 13.11
N GLU A 824 -8.35 6.21 13.38
CA GLU A 824 -8.60 5.65 14.72
C GLU A 824 -7.46 4.75 15.23
N LYS A 825 -6.61 4.20 14.33
CA LYS A 825 -5.41 3.43 14.71
C LYS A 825 -4.27 4.32 15.21
N TYR A 826 -4.33 5.63 14.93
CA TYR A 826 -3.26 6.59 15.19
C TYR A 826 -3.77 7.78 16.03
N PRO A 827 -4.37 7.55 17.20
CA PRO A 827 -5.06 8.59 17.97
C PRO A 827 -4.14 9.69 18.53
N ASN A 828 -2.83 9.47 18.50
CA ASN A 828 -1.81 10.43 18.93
C ASN A 828 -1.16 11.19 17.76
N ILE A 829 -1.65 11.01 16.52
CA ILE A 829 -1.13 11.63 15.31
C ILE A 829 -2.29 12.26 14.55
N SER A 830 -2.10 13.48 14.05
CA SER A 830 -3.10 14.12 13.19
C SER A 830 -3.42 13.26 11.96
N THR A 831 -4.71 13.17 11.64
CA THR A 831 -5.18 12.38 10.49
C THR A 831 -4.66 12.87 9.13
N TYR A 832 -4.14 14.09 9.06
CA TYR A 832 -3.58 14.68 7.83
C TYR A 832 -2.04 14.54 7.75
N CYS A 833 -1.41 13.93 8.75
CA CYS A 833 0.04 13.79 8.82
C CYS A 833 0.58 12.82 7.77
N PHE A 834 1.56 13.27 6.98
CA PHE A 834 2.25 12.43 6.00
C PHE A 834 3.44 11.71 6.63
N SER A 835 3.50 10.37 6.49
CA SER A 835 4.61 9.53 6.98
C SER A 835 5.04 9.81 8.43
N ALA A 836 4.10 10.15 9.31
CA ALA A 836 4.37 10.55 10.71
C ALA A 836 5.41 11.69 10.84
N ASN A 837 5.51 12.57 9.82
CA ASN A 837 6.53 13.61 9.66
C ASN A 837 7.98 13.09 9.54
N ASN A 838 8.17 11.84 9.13
CA ASN A 838 9.46 11.24 8.80
C ASN A 838 9.49 10.71 7.35
N PRO A 839 9.44 11.60 6.35
CA PRO A 839 9.34 11.20 4.94
C PRO A 839 10.62 10.57 4.37
N ILE A 840 11.74 10.64 5.10
CA ILE A 840 13.03 10.06 4.68
C ILE A 840 13.17 8.59 5.12
N GLY A 841 12.52 8.21 6.23
CA GLY A 841 12.58 6.87 6.80
C GLY A 841 11.30 6.04 6.63
N ILE A 842 10.15 6.69 6.37
CA ILE A 842 8.83 6.05 6.31
C ILE A 842 8.16 6.31 4.96
N LEU A 843 7.74 5.24 4.30
CA LEU A 843 6.98 5.27 3.05
C LEU A 843 5.49 5.05 3.32
N ASP A 844 4.63 5.90 2.75
CA ASP A 844 3.20 5.59 2.62
C ASP A 844 2.92 5.04 1.21
N ILE A 845 2.45 3.80 1.12
CA ILE A 845 2.34 3.09 -0.17
C ILE A 845 0.98 3.30 -0.83
N GLY A 846 -0.10 3.27 -0.05
CA GLY A 846 -1.47 3.40 -0.56
C GLY A 846 -2.18 4.66 -0.06
N GLY A 847 -1.57 5.39 0.88
CA GLY A 847 -2.25 6.35 1.72
C GLY A 847 -2.99 5.69 2.90
N ASP A 848 -2.72 4.42 3.27
CA ASP A 848 -3.46 3.57 4.25
C ASP A 848 -2.66 2.29 4.77
N SER A 849 -3.02 1.55 5.88
CA SER A 849 -2.21 0.39 6.45
C SER A 849 -2.83 -0.69 7.46
N LEU A 850 -2.46 -2.03 7.38
CA LEU A 850 -2.81 -3.26 8.22
C LEU A 850 -1.64 -4.27 8.63
N ARG A 851 -1.50 -4.84 9.87
CA ARG A 851 -0.30 -5.54 10.47
C ARG A 851 -0.30 -7.09 10.79
N ILE A 852 0.91 -7.72 10.85
CA ILE A 852 1.34 -9.09 11.28
C ILE A 852 2.51 -8.97 12.27
N ASP A 853 2.52 -9.69 13.40
CA ASP A 853 3.64 -9.64 14.35
C ASP A 853 4.36 -10.97 14.58
N ASN A 854 5.68 -10.93 14.56
CA ASN A 854 6.59 -11.92 15.15
C ASN A 854 7.37 -11.22 16.28
N LYS A 855 7.84 -11.96 17.29
CA LYS A 855 8.45 -11.45 18.55
C LYS A 855 9.45 -10.29 18.38
N ASN A 856 10.12 -10.16 17.23
CA ASN A 856 11.07 -9.08 16.91
C ASN A 856 10.75 -8.31 15.60
N LEU A 857 9.59 -8.54 14.98
CA LEU A 857 9.29 -8.04 13.64
C LEU A 857 7.77 -7.89 13.44
N SER A 858 7.31 -6.65 13.36
CA SER A 858 5.94 -6.28 12.98
C SER A 858 5.90 -5.90 11.50
N LEU A 859 5.19 -6.67 10.70
CA LEU A 859 5.03 -6.54 9.27
C LEU A 859 3.57 -6.24 8.89
N LEU A 860 3.29 -5.16 8.21
CA LEU A 860 2.08 -5.04 7.40
C LEU A 860 1.88 -6.25 6.49
N TYR A 861 0.66 -6.76 6.38
CA TYR A 861 0.32 -7.76 5.37
C TYR A 861 -0.83 -7.26 4.52
N ILE A 862 -0.50 -6.94 3.28
CA ILE A 862 -1.42 -6.35 2.32
C ILE A 862 -1.31 -7.18 1.05
N ASP A 863 -2.42 -7.78 0.63
CA ASP A 863 -2.57 -8.50 -0.64
C ASP A 863 -1.41 -9.44 -0.99
N GLY A 864 -1.04 -10.30 -0.03
CA GLY A 864 0.01 -11.30 -0.25
C GLY A 864 1.43 -10.76 -0.17
N LYS A 865 1.62 -9.48 0.14
CA LYS A 865 2.92 -8.86 0.37
C LYS A 865 3.05 -8.47 1.83
N LEU A 866 4.28 -8.52 2.31
CA LEU A 866 4.64 -8.08 3.64
C LEU A 866 5.35 -6.73 3.55
N TYR A 867 5.13 -5.86 4.52
CA TYR A 867 5.79 -4.57 4.62
C TYR A 867 6.22 -4.37 6.05
N ARG A 868 7.36 -3.75 6.31
CA ARG A 868 7.74 -3.37 7.68
C ARG A 868 6.87 -2.19 8.14
N GLN A 869 6.89 -1.88 9.44
CA GLN A 869 6.17 -0.71 9.98
C GLN A 869 6.57 0.63 9.33
N ASN A 870 7.76 0.70 8.73
CA ASN A 870 8.25 1.86 7.98
C ASN A 870 7.85 1.85 6.49
N GLY A 871 6.94 0.97 6.07
CA GLY A 871 6.41 0.93 4.70
C GLY A 871 7.32 0.23 3.68
N ILE A 872 8.53 -0.16 4.04
CA ILE A 872 9.40 -0.92 3.13
C ILE A 872 8.81 -2.32 2.96
N GLN A 873 8.58 -2.73 1.71
CA GLN A 873 8.18 -4.10 1.43
C GLN A 873 9.20 -5.05 2.05
N TYR A 874 8.74 -5.90 2.96
CA TYR A 874 9.53 -6.96 3.57
C TYR A 874 9.77 -8.02 2.51
N THR A 875 10.83 -7.78 1.74
CA THR A 875 11.36 -8.67 0.70
C THR A 875 12.45 -9.59 1.25
N ASP A 876 12.87 -9.36 2.50
CA ASP A 876 13.75 -10.27 3.20
C ASP A 876 13.15 -11.67 3.17
N LYS A 877 14.02 -12.65 2.98
CA LYS A 877 13.64 -14.05 3.01
C LYS A 877 12.80 -14.36 4.23
N LEU A 878 11.54 -14.66 3.97
CA LEU A 878 10.62 -15.13 5.00
C LEU A 878 11.25 -16.36 5.65
N LYS A 879 11.41 -16.33 6.98
CA LYS A 879 12.07 -17.39 7.76
C LYS A 879 11.19 -17.88 8.89
N GLY A 880 11.48 -19.11 9.33
CA GLY A 880 10.86 -19.72 10.49
C GLY A 880 9.33 -19.66 10.44
N PHE A 881 8.74 -19.20 11.53
CA PHE A 881 7.30 -19.08 11.68
C PHE A 881 6.67 -18.16 10.60
N THR A 882 7.22 -16.97 10.36
CA THR A 882 6.69 -16.01 9.37
C THR A 882 6.65 -16.58 7.95
N LYS A 883 7.67 -17.36 7.53
CA LYS A 883 7.64 -18.07 6.23
C LYS A 883 6.48 -19.04 6.15
N LYS A 884 6.36 -19.88 7.17
CA LYS A 884 5.36 -20.94 7.21
C LYS A 884 3.95 -20.32 7.23
N VAL A 885 3.78 -19.19 7.93
CA VAL A 885 2.51 -18.45 7.97
C VAL A 885 2.17 -17.93 6.58
N VAL A 886 3.08 -17.22 5.93
CA VAL A 886 2.83 -16.68 4.58
C VAL A 886 2.57 -17.80 3.57
N SER A 887 3.37 -18.86 3.57
CA SER A 887 3.15 -20.02 2.69
C SER A 887 1.82 -20.72 2.97
N ALA A 888 1.39 -20.78 4.23
CA ALA A 888 0.09 -21.32 4.56
C ALA A 888 -1.03 -20.39 4.10
N LEU A 889 -0.93 -19.08 4.33
CA LEU A 889 -1.87 -18.08 3.83
C LEU A 889 -1.95 -18.05 2.30
N ASP A 890 -0.84 -18.27 1.59
CA ASP A 890 -0.78 -18.42 0.12
C ASP A 890 -1.57 -19.65 -0.36
N VAL A 891 -1.58 -20.74 0.41
CA VAL A 891 -2.34 -21.94 0.07
C VAL A 891 -3.81 -21.78 0.45
N ILE A 892 -4.09 -21.24 1.64
CA ILE A 892 -5.44 -21.00 2.15
C ILE A 892 -6.22 -20.09 1.20
N ARG A 893 -5.61 -18.99 0.73
CA ARG A 893 -6.28 -18.04 -0.18
C ARG A 893 -6.61 -18.61 -1.57
N LYS A 894 -6.13 -19.81 -1.93
CA LYS A 894 -6.50 -20.47 -3.19
C LYS A 894 -7.91 -21.07 -3.15
N GLY A 895 -8.40 -21.40 -1.95
CA GLY A 895 -9.80 -21.74 -1.74
C GLY A 895 -10.62 -20.48 -1.52
N THR A 896 -11.81 -20.40 -2.11
CA THR A 896 -12.72 -19.26 -1.94
C THR A 896 -13.11 -19.03 -0.47
N GLU A 897 -13.27 -20.10 0.30
CA GLU A 897 -13.57 -20.03 1.74
C GLU A 897 -12.40 -19.37 2.50
N GLY A 898 -11.17 -19.78 2.16
CA GLY A 898 -9.95 -19.24 2.77
C GLY A 898 -9.63 -17.81 2.33
N ALA A 899 -9.89 -17.46 1.08
CA ALA A 899 -9.71 -16.10 0.56
C ALA A 899 -10.68 -15.11 1.21
N SER A 900 -11.96 -15.49 1.32
CA SER A 900 -12.98 -14.68 1.99
C SER A 900 -12.64 -14.45 3.46
N MET A 901 -12.23 -15.52 4.17
CA MET A 901 -11.76 -15.41 5.55
C MET A 901 -10.59 -14.44 5.69
N ILE A 902 -9.56 -14.56 4.85
CA ILE A 902 -8.38 -13.69 4.92
C ILE A 902 -8.77 -12.23 4.64
N SER A 903 -9.55 -11.98 3.58
CA SER A 903 -9.98 -10.63 3.21
C SER A 903 -10.81 -9.97 4.32
N GLU A 904 -11.68 -10.73 4.98
CA GLU A 904 -12.48 -10.22 6.09
C GLU A 904 -11.63 -9.95 7.34
N LEU A 905 -10.74 -10.86 7.72
CA LEU A 905 -9.82 -10.62 8.82
C LEU A 905 -8.88 -9.43 8.55
N GLN A 906 -8.55 -9.18 7.27
CA GLN A 906 -7.73 -8.02 6.86
C GLN A 906 -8.50 -6.70 6.84
N SER A 907 -9.77 -6.71 6.45
CA SER A 907 -10.64 -5.53 6.45
C SER A 907 -11.27 -5.23 7.82
N SER A 908 -11.14 -6.15 8.77
CA SER A 908 -11.69 -6.02 10.12
C SER A 908 -11.05 -4.89 10.93
N SER A 909 -11.86 -4.23 11.76
CA SER A 909 -11.39 -3.32 12.82
C SER A 909 -10.72 -4.06 13.99
N ASN A 910 -10.92 -5.37 14.10
CA ASN A 910 -10.31 -6.22 15.12
C ASN A 910 -8.90 -6.66 14.72
N ASN A 911 -7.98 -6.64 15.69
CA ASN A 911 -6.62 -7.05 15.46
C ASN A 911 -6.47 -8.57 15.53
N PHE A 912 -5.96 -9.17 14.47
CA PHE A 912 -5.60 -10.59 14.40
C PHE A 912 -4.10 -10.73 14.30
N VAL A 913 -3.51 -11.46 15.25
CA VAL A 913 -2.07 -11.68 15.28
C VAL A 913 -1.79 -13.16 15.16
N ILE A 914 -1.07 -13.57 14.13
CA ILE A 914 -0.63 -14.95 13.98
C ILE A 914 0.70 -15.11 14.74
N LYS A 915 0.75 -16.02 15.73
CA LYS A 915 1.93 -16.28 16.58
C LYS A 915 2.28 -17.76 16.63
N ASP A 916 3.56 -18.05 16.82
CA ASP A 916 4.05 -19.41 17.01
C ASP A 916 3.56 -19.95 18.36
N GLY A 917 3.00 -21.16 18.37
CA GLY A 917 2.44 -21.78 19.57
C GLY A 917 1.77 -23.12 19.28
N ALA A 918 1.06 -23.69 20.25
CA ALA A 918 0.15 -24.80 19.98
C ALA A 918 -0.95 -24.30 19.01
N SER A 919 -1.46 -25.15 18.11
CA SER A 919 -2.59 -24.76 17.24
C SER A 919 -3.80 -24.55 18.13
N GLU A 920 -4.07 -23.28 18.40
CA GLU A 920 -5.21 -22.80 19.17
C GLU A 920 -5.45 -21.33 18.83
N PHE A 921 -6.69 -20.97 18.60
CA PHE A 921 -7.10 -19.59 18.60
C PHE A 921 -7.37 -19.13 20.04
N LYS A 922 -6.76 -18.01 20.42
CA LYS A 922 -7.09 -17.29 21.66
C LYS A 922 -7.67 -15.94 21.30
N GLU A 923 -8.96 -15.82 21.50
CA GLU A 923 -9.65 -14.56 21.42
C GLU A 923 -9.05 -13.53 22.39
N SER A 924 -8.97 -12.27 21.95
CA SER A 924 -8.53 -11.14 22.77
C SER A 924 -9.62 -10.66 23.74
N ASN A 925 -10.84 -11.18 23.60
CA ASN A 925 -11.97 -11.03 24.49
C ASN A 925 -12.89 -12.26 24.36
N ALA A 926 -12.82 -13.17 25.34
CA ALA A 926 -13.68 -14.36 25.45
C ALA A 926 -15.15 -14.01 25.27
N THR A 927 -15.58 -12.96 25.94
CA THR A 927 -16.98 -12.59 26.01
C THR A 927 -17.53 -12.16 24.66
N LYS A 928 -16.76 -11.36 23.90
CA LYS A 928 -17.11 -11.00 22.53
C LYS A 928 -16.99 -12.15 21.56
N ALA A 929 -15.96 -13.00 21.69
CA ALA A 929 -15.84 -14.14 20.79
C ALA A 929 -17.06 -15.09 20.88
N TYR A 930 -17.56 -15.33 22.11
CA TYR A 930 -18.75 -16.15 22.40
C TYR A 930 -20.06 -15.34 22.45
N ALA A 931 -20.05 -14.11 21.92
CA ALA A 931 -21.15 -13.16 21.86
C ALA A 931 -22.49 -13.82 21.51
N GLN A 932 -22.57 -14.41 20.33
CA GLN A 932 -23.78 -15.00 19.78
C GLN A 932 -24.26 -16.20 20.60
N GLN A 933 -23.34 -17.03 21.13
CA GLN A 933 -23.69 -18.13 22.03
C GLN A 933 -24.39 -17.57 23.28
N ILE A 934 -23.80 -16.56 23.91
CA ILE A 934 -24.33 -16.00 25.16
C ILE A 934 -25.66 -15.29 24.89
N GLN A 935 -25.80 -14.64 23.75
CA GLN A 935 -26.98 -13.86 23.41
C GLN A 935 -28.21 -14.69 23.04
N ASN A 936 -27.99 -15.79 22.32
CA ASN A 936 -29.06 -16.56 21.69
C ASN A 936 -29.33 -17.90 22.40
N ASP A 937 -28.55 -18.25 23.44
CA ASP A 937 -28.80 -19.42 24.27
C ASP A 937 -29.67 -19.10 25.49
N PRO A 938 -30.89 -19.65 25.59
CA PRO A 938 -31.75 -19.49 26.76
C PRO A 938 -31.13 -20.00 28.06
N SER A 939 -30.17 -20.94 28.00
CA SER A 939 -29.46 -21.42 29.19
C SER A 939 -28.35 -20.47 29.66
N ALA A 940 -27.88 -19.59 28.79
CA ALA A 940 -26.91 -18.56 29.12
C ALA A 940 -27.57 -17.27 29.60
N THR A 941 -28.90 -17.20 29.76
CA THR A 941 -29.62 -15.95 30.09
C THR A 941 -29.12 -15.28 31.37
N ALA A 942 -28.80 -16.02 32.43
CA ALA A 942 -28.23 -15.43 33.64
C ALA A 942 -26.79 -14.93 33.44
N GLN A 943 -25.99 -15.60 32.60
CA GLN A 943 -24.66 -15.15 32.22
C GLN A 943 -24.77 -13.90 31.34
N LYS A 944 -25.65 -13.90 30.34
CA LYS A 944 -25.98 -12.75 29.50
C LYS A 944 -26.42 -11.57 30.35
N GLU A 945 -27.36 -11.74 31.27
CA GLU A 945 -27.79 -10.68 32.19
C GLU A 945 -26.66 -10.21 33.11
N ALA A 946 -25.86 -11.12 33.68
CA ALA A 946 -24.73 -10.74 34.53
C ALA A 946 -23.64 -9.99 33.75
N LEU A 947 -23.43 -10.35 32.49
CA LEU A 947 -22.52 -9.68 31.60
C LEU A 947 -23.11 -8.30 31.24
N LEU A 948 -24.31 -8.24 30.68
CA LEU A 948 -25.00 -6.98 30.36
C LEU A 948 -25.09 -6.02 31.57
N ASN A 949 -25.34 -6.53 32.78
CA ASN A 949 -25.35 -5.74 34.02
C ASN A 949 -23.96 -5.24 34.44
N LYS A 950 -22.89 -5.94 34.04
CA LYS A 950 -21.51 -5.48 34.13
C LYS A 950 -21.10 -4.57 32.97
N GLY A 951 -22.01 -4.26 32.03
CA GLY A 951 -21.79 -3.38 30.87
C GLY A 951 -21.02 -4.02 29.71
N ILE A 952 -20.41 -5.18 29.92
CA ILE A 952 -20.73 -6.46 29.30
C ILE A 952 -21.30 -6.58 27.88
N ASP A 953 -21.05 -5.69 26.95
CA ASP A 953 -21.56 -5.80 25.59
C ASP A 953 -21.11 -7.04 24.74
N LEU A 954 -22.05 -7.94 24.55
CA LEU A 954 -21.79 -9.20 23.89
C LEU A 954 -21.88 -9.11 22.39
N SER A 955 -21.62 -7.94 21.87
CA SER A 955 -21.90 -7.70 20.51
C SER A 955 -20.66 -8.26 19.75
N GLY A 956 -20.80 -8.76 18.51
CA GLY A 956 -19.78 -8.87 17.45
C GLY A 956 -18.39 -9.32 17.86
N GLY A 957 -17.37 -8.77 17.23
CA GLY A 957 -16.11 -9.48 17.07
C GLY A 957 -15.10 -9.30 18.18
N SER A 958 -14.50 -10.40 18.63
CA SER A 958 -13.17 -10.33 19.22
C SER A 958 -12.10 -10.42 18.14
N GLY A 959 -11.07 -9.59 18.26
CA GLY A 959 -9.75 -9.91 17.71
C GLY A 959 -9.16 -11.14 18.40
N GLY A 960 -7.91 -11.46 18.12
CA GLY A 960 -7.28 -12.55 18.84
C GLY A 960 -5.93 -12.93 18.31
N THR A 961 -5.26 -13.76 19.09
CA THR A 961 -4.02 -14.38 18.69
C THR A 961 -4.30 -15.77 18.14
N ILE A 962 -4.01 -15.97 16.86
CA ILE A 962 -3.98 -17.27 16.23
C ILE A 962 -2.63 -17.89 16.61
N PHE A 963 -2.61 -18.76 17.61
CA PHE A 963 -1.43 -19.59 17.86
C PHE A 963 -1.48 -20.74 16.87
N TRP A 964 -0.38 -20.94 16.15
CA TRP A 964 -0.33 -21.98 15.14
C TRP A 964 0.90 -22.85 15.32
N ASN A 965 0.67 -24.16 15.44
CA ASN A 965 1.72 -25.14 15.36
C ASN A 965 2.11 -25.33 13.89
N SER A 966 3.14 -24.62 13.49
CA SER A 966 3.64 -24.62 12.12
C SER A 966 4.27 -25.95 11.65
N TYR A 967 4.21 -27.01 12.46
CA TYR A 967 4.56 -28.39 12.13
C TYR A 967 3.34 -29.26 11.77
N GLY A 968 2.13 -28.77 11.99
CA GLY A 968 0.86 -29.44 11.70
C GLY A 968 0.44 -30.45 12.78
N ALA A 969 -0.87 -30.68 12.89
CA ALA A 969 -1.45 -31.72 13.72
C ALA A 969 -1.78 -32.99 12.90
N VAL A 970 -1.70 -34.16 13.53
CA VAL A 970 -2.16 -35.43 12.93
C VAL A 970 -3.65 -35.58 13.25
N LEU A 971 -4.51 -35.45 12.23
CA LEU A 971 -5.98 -35.49 12.34
C LEU A 971 -6.58 -36.54 11.41
N ALA A 972 -7.67 -37.16 11.83
CA ALA A 972 -8.31 -38.24 11.07
C ALA A 972 -8.93 -37.72 9.76
N THR A 973 -8.43 -38.20 8.63
CA THR A 973 -8.93 -37.87 7.28
C THR A 973 -9.32 -39.11 6.49
N LEU A 974 -9.93 -38.93 5.31
CA LEU A 974 -10.29 -40.03 4.40
C LEU A 974 -9.07 -40.87 3.95
N GLU A 975 -7.86 -40.34 4.09
CA GLU A 975 -6.60 -41.00 3.75
C GLU A 975 -5.77 -41.42 4.98
N GLY A 976 -6.41 -41.64 6.14
CA GLY A 976 -5.75 -42.32 7.25
C GLY A 976 -4.83 -41.45 8.12
N GLY A 977 -5.17 -40.16 8.31
CA GLY A 977 -4.54 -39.32 9.34
C GLY A 977 -3.74 -38.13 8.81
N GLN A 978 -3.64 -37.98 7.48
CA GLN A 978 -2.85 -36.91 6.86
C GLN A 978 -3.62 -35.59 6.76
N VAL A 979 -3.01 -34.54 7.29
CA VAL A 979 -3.50 -33.16 7.32
C VAL A 979 -2.38 -32.27 6.83
N SER A 980 -2.70 -31.27 6.01
CA SER A 980 -1.70 -30.29 5.60
C SER A 980 -1.61 -29.17 6.65
N LYS A 981 -0.40 -28.69 6.96
CA LYS A 981 -0.14 -27.60 7.92
C LYS A 981 -0.97 -26.33 7.63
N GLU A 982 -1.34 -26.11 6.37
CA GLU A 982 -2.15 -24.98 5.93
C GLU A 982 -3.62 -25.15 6.31
N THR A 983 -4.16 -26.37 6.22
CA THR A 983 -5.52 -26.67 6.71
C THR A 983 -5.62 -26.59 8.23
N ASP A 984 -4.50 -26.84 8.93
CA ASP A 984 -4.39 -26.65 10.37
C ASP A 984 -4.35 -25.17 10.76
N LEU A 985 -3.57 -24.33 10.07
CA LEU A 985 -3.64 -22.87 10.27
C LEU A 985 -5.02 -22.33 9.95
N ALA A 986 -5.62 -22.78 8.84
CA ALA A 986 -6.96 -22.36 8.45
C ALA A 986 -7.99 -22.68 9.52
N HIS A 987 -7.88 -23.85 10.17
CA HIS A 987 -8.75 -24.24 11.27
C HIS A 987 -8.75 -23.18 12.38
N GLU A 988 -7.56 -22.77 12.85
CA GLU A 988 -7.45 -21.72 13.88
C GLU A 988 -7.87 -20.34 13.38
N MET A 989 -7.66 -20.05 12.09
CA MET A 989 -8.16 -18.83 11.48
C MET A 989 -9.69 -18.82 11.32
N PHE A 990 -10.34 -19.98 11.18
CA PHE A 990 -11.80 -20.07 11.16
C PHE A 990 -12.37 -19.84 12.56
N HIS A 991 -11.68 -20.29 13.62
CA HIS A 991 -11.99 -19.84 14.98
C HIS A 991 -11.79 -18.33 15.13
N ALA A 992 -10.74 -17.77 14.54
CA ALA A 992 -10.53 -16.31 14.52
C ALA A 992 -11.61 -15.55 13.76
N LEU A 993 -12.10 -16.11 12.65
CA LEU A 993 -13.20 -15.56 11.87
C LEU A 993 -14.52 -15.62 12.65
N ASP A 994 -14.80 -16.75 13.29
CA ASP A 994 -15.98 -16.88 14.14
C ASP A 994 -15.87 -15.94 15.34
N ALA A 995 -14.70 -15.81 15.95
CA ALA A 995 -14.47 -14.81 16.99
C ALA A 995 -14.61 -13.38 16.48
N ASN A 996 -14.12 -13.05 15.28
CA ASN A 996 -14.27 -11.74 14.63
C ASN A 996 -15.73 -11.36 14.37
N ARG A 997 -16.60 -12.37 14.25
CA ARG A 997 -18.03 -12.19 14.02
C ARG A 997 -18.84 -12.38 15.30
N GLY A 998 -18.20 -12.76 16.41
CA GLY A 998 -18.84 -13.08 17.68
C GLY A 998 -19.58 -14.42 17.70
N LEU A 999 -19.26 -15.34 16.79
CA LEU A 999 -19.94 -16.62 16.58
C LEU A 999 -19.18 -17.82 17.19
N LEU A 1000 -18.11 -17.60 17.95
CA LEU A 1000 -17.38 -18.69 18.60
C LEU A 1000 -18.31 -19.39 19.60
N ASP A 1001 -18.27 -20.72 19.67
CA ASP A 1001 -19.21 -21.51 20.48
C ASP A 1001 -18.52 -22.61 21.30
N SER A 1002 -18.54 -22.46 22.63
CA SER A 1002 -17.91 -23.36 23.59
C SER A 1002 -18.78 -24.54 24.02
N ARG A 1003 -20.05 -24.61 23.59
CA ARG A 1003 -20.95 -25.73 23.92
C ARG A 1003 -20.53 -26.99 23.21
N PHE A 1004 -20.92 -28.14 23.74
CA PHE A 1004 -20.56 -29.43 23.17
C PHE A 1004 -21.71 -30.04 22.36
N GLU A 1005 -21.38 -30.66 21.23
CA GLU A 1005 -22.26 -31.53 20.46
C GLU A 1005 -21.52 -32.85 20.19
N ASN A 1006 -22.17 -33.99 20.48
CA ASN A 1006 -21.60 -35.34 20.35
C ASN A 1006 -20.16 -35.48 20.91
N GLY A 1007 -19.87 -34.79 22.03
CA GLY A 1007 -18.59 -34.88 22.73
C GLY A 1007 -17.46 -33.98 22.19
N ILE A 1008 -17.73 -33.06 21.26
CA ILE A 1008 -16.78 -32.03 20.82
C ILE A 1008 -17.40 -30.64 20.88
N LYS A 1009 -16.60 -29.58 21.03
CA LYS A 1009 -17.14 -28.21 21.04
C LYS A 1009 -17.76 -27.85 19.69
N ARG A 1010 -18.80 -27.02 19.69
CA ARG A 1010 -19.51 -26.57 18.50
C ARG A 1010 -18.64 -25.70 17.61
N SER A 1011 -17.80 -24.84 18.19
CA SER A 1011 -16.77 -24.08 17.47
C SER A 1011 -15.87 -25.01 16.65
N GLU A 1012 -15.43 -26.11 17.25
CA GLU A 1012 -14.58 -27.11 16.59
C GLU A 1012 -15.30 -27.79 15.44
N TRP A 1013 -16.60 -28.06 15.59
CA TRP A 1013 -17.40 -28.61 14.49
C TRP A 1013 -17.52 -27.63 13.32
N GLN A 1014 -17.77 -26.36 13.62
CA GLN A 1014 -17.90 -25.27 12.63
C GLN A 1014 -16.58 -25.05 11.89
N ALA A 1015 -15.47 -24.97 12.64
CA ALA A 1015 -14.14 -24.86 12.08
C ALA A 1015 -13.81 -26.07 11.21
N VAL A 1016 -14.11 -27.31 11.63
CA VAL A 1016 -13.93 -28.51 10.79
C VAL A 1016 -14.80 -28.48 9.52
N PHE A 1017 -16.03 -27.96 9.61
CA PHE A 1017 -16.91 -27.86 8.45
C PHE A 1017 -16.33 -26.92 7.39
N ARG A 1018 -15.94 -25.69 7.78
CA ARG A 1018 -15.29 -24.73 6.88
C ARG A 1018 -13.91 -25.19 6.41
N GLU A 1019 -13.16 -25.83 7.30
CA GLU A 1019 -11.90 -26.50 6.98
C GLU A 1019 -12.11 -27.59 5.92
N ASN A 1020 -13.19 -28.37 5.98
CA ASN A 1020 -13.51 -29.38 4.99
C ASN A 1020 -13.99 -28.80 3.65
N ILE A 1021 -14.71 -27.68 3.66
CA ILE A 1021 -15.02 -26.90 2.45
C ILE A 1021 -13.71 -26.44 1.80
N LEU A 1022 -12.81 -25.85 2.59
CA LEU A 1022 -11.50 -25.41 2.13
C LEU A 1022 -10.66 -26.59 1.64
N ARG A 1023 -10.65 -27.73 2.35
CA ARG A 1023 -9.95 -28.96 1.92
C ARG A 1023 -10.46 -29.45 0.58
N GLU A 1024 -11.78 -29.45 0.35
CA GLU A 1024 -12.36 -29.81 -0.95
C GLU A 1024 -11.89 -28.87 -2.06
N GLN A 1025 -11.90 -27.55 -1.81
CA GLN A 1025 -11.41 -26.53 -2.74
C GLN A 1025 -9.90 -26.66 -3.03
N LEU A 1026 -9.12 -27.16 -2.07
CA LEU A 1026 -7.68 -27.36 -2.17
C LEU A 1026 -7.29 -28.78 -2.63
N GLY A 1027 -8.26 -29.65 -2.92
CA GLY A 1027 -7.99 -31.05 -3.29
C GLY A 1027 -7.29 -31.85 -2.20
N ARG A 1028 -7.59 -31.57 -0.93
CA ARG A 1028 -7.03 -32.25 0.25
C ARG A 1028 -8.02 -33.29 0.80
N PRO A 1029 -7.52 -34.38 1.40
CA PRO A 1029 -8.38 -35.35 2.08
C PRO A 1029 -9.24 -34.68 3.14
N LEU A 1030 -10.55 -34.94 3.07
CA LEU A 1030 -11.51 -34.41 4.03
C LEU A 1030 -11.28 -35.04 5.41
N ARG A 1031 -11.42 -34.22 6.45
CA ARG A 1031 -11.40 -34.62 7.85
C ARG A 1031 -12.66 -35.42 8.16
N THR A 1032 -12.47 -36.66 8.60
CA THR A 1032 -13.55 -37.61 8.89
C THR A 1032 -13.99 -37.54 10.34
N HIS A 1033 -13.05 -37.26 11.25
CA HIS A 1033 -13.32 -37.14 12.68
C HIS A 1033 -12.52 -35.99 13.29
N TYR A 1034 -13.02 -35.45 14.40
CA TYR A 1034 -12.32 -34.40 15.14
C TYR A 1034 -11.10 -34.94 15.91
N ARG A 1035 -11.23 -36.09 16.59
CA ARG A 1035 -10.15 -36.66 17.42
C ARG A 1035 -9.42 -37.78 16.70
N THR A 1036 -8.20 -38.02 17.16
CA THR A 1036 -7.37 -39.15 16.74
C THR A 1036 -7.10 -40.07 17.92
N ASN A 1037 -7.11 -41.38 17.65
CA ASN A 1037 -6.61 -42.37 18.59
C ASN A 1037 -5.17 -42.71 18.18
N LYS A 1038 -4.29 -42.68 19.17
CA LYS A 1038 -2.89 -43.07 19.03
C LYS A 1038 -2.62 -44.37 19.79
N ASP A 1039 -1.71 -45.19 19.27
CA ASP A 1039 -1.21 -46.36 20.01
C ASP A 1039 -0.23 -45.94 21.12
N GLN A 1040 0.33 -46.93 21.84
CA GLN A 1040 1.27 -46.70 22.94
C GLN A 1040 2.59 -46.05 22.47
N ASP A 1041 2.89 -46.12 21.18
CA ASP A 1041 4.07 -45.52 20.54
C ASP A 1041 3.77 -44.12 19.96
N GLY A 1042 2.52 -43.65 20.07
CA GLY A 1042 2.08 -42.33 19.62
C GLY A 1042 1.71 -42.23 18.14
N ASN A 1043 1.63 -43.35 17.42
CA ASN A 1043 1.25 -43.38 16.00
C ASN A 1043 -0.27 -43.29 15.83
N PHE A 1044 -0.71 -42.64 14.75
CA PHE A 1044 -2.13 -42.58 14.42
C PHE A 1044 -2.68 -43.95 14.05
N VAL A 1045 -3.77 -44.36 14.72
CA VAL A 1045 -4.44 -45.64 14.48
C VAL A 1045 -5.76 -45.46 13.73
N LYS A 1046 -6.62 -44.56 14.21
CA LYS A 1046 -7.92 -44.26 13.61
C LYS A 1046 -8.51 -42.95 14.16
N GLY A 1047 -9.50 -42.40 13.45
CA GLY A 1047 -10.33 -41.32 13.98
C GLY A 1047 -11.25 -41.79 15.11
N SER A 1048 -11.59 -40.87 16.01
CA SER A 1048 -12.56 -41.09 17.08
C SER A 1048 -13.40 -39.84 17.34
N GLY A 1049 -14.57 -40.04 17.94
CA GLY A 1049 -15.58 -38.99 18.12
C GLY A 1049 -16.61 -38.96 16.98
N PRO A 1050 -17.32 -37.84 16.79
CA PRO A 1050 -18.36 -37.75 15.77
C PRO A 1050 -17.80 -37.77 14.35
N PHE A 1051 -18.58 -38.35 13.44
CA PHE A 1051 -18.27 -38.39 12.02
C PHE A 1051 -18.67 -37.07 11.36
N MET A 1052 -17.74 -36.45 10.64
CA MET A 1052 -17.86 -35.08 10.12
C MET A 1052 -18.35 -35.01 8.67
N LEU A 1053 -18.53 -36.17 8.03
CA LEU A 1053 -18.95 -36.33 6.64
C LEU A 1053 -20.22 -37.16 6.55
N SER A 1054 -21.06 -36.88 5.56
CA SER A 1054 -22.23 -37.72 5.25
C SER A 1054 -21.82 -39.03 4.58
N ASP A 1055 -22.77 -39.95 4.41
CA ASP A 1055 -22.57 -41.22 3.69
C ASP A 1055 -22.11 -41.05 2.23
N LYS A 1056 -22.22 -39.83 1.68
CA LYS A 1056 -21.71 -39.43 0.35
C LYS A 1056 -20.35 -38.72 0.41
N ASN A 1057 -19.63 -38.81 1.53
CA ASN A 1057 -18.36 -38.11 1.78
C ASN A 1057 -18.42 -36.58 1.61
N LYS A 1058 -19.57 -35.97 1.91
CA LYS A 1058 -19.73 -34.50 1.89
C LYS A 1058 -19.71 -33.91 3.31
N PRO A 1059 -19.09 -32.73 3.52
CA PRO A 1059 -19.03 -32.10 4.85
C PRO A 1059 -20.43 -31.90 5.43
N ILE A 1060 -20.63 -32.32 6.66
CA ILE A 1060 -21.93 -32.16 7.34
C ILE A 1060 -22.00 -30.75 7.90
N LEU A 1061 -22.89 -29.93 7.35
CA LEU A 1061 -23.22 -28.62 7.89
C LEU A 1061 -23.78 -28.78 9.32
N PRO A 1062 -23.24 -28.05 10.32
CA PRO A 1062 -23.76 -28.11 11.67
C PRO A 1062 -25.24 -27.68 11.70
N VAL A 1063 -26.06 -28.41 12.45
CA VAL A 1063 -27.52 -28.18 12.48
C VAL A 1063 -27.89 -26.80 13.05
N TRP A 1064 -27.07 -26.24 13.95
CA TRP A 1064 -27.24 -24.88 14.49
C TRP A 1064 -26.75 -23.77 13.56
N TYR A 1065 -26.17 -24.12 12.40
CA TYR A 1065 -25.73 -23.17 11.36
C TYR A 1065 -26.84 -22.82 10.34
N LYS A 1066 -27.96 -23.53 10.38
CA LYS A 1066 -29.10 -23.36 9.44
C LYS A 1066 -30.15 -22.33 9.91
N ARG A 1067 -29.90 -21.60 11.00
CA ARG A 1067 -30.87 -20.67 11.60
C ARG A 1067 -30.33 -19.27 11.67
#